data_AF-A0A3E4WBD1-F1
#
_entry.id   AF-A0A3E4WBD1-F1
#
_cell.length_a   1.000
_cell.length_b   1.000
_cell.length_c   1.000
_cell.angle_alpha   90.00
_cell.angle_beta   90.00
_cell.angle_gamma   90.00
#
_symmetry.space_group_name_H-M   'P 1'
#
loop_
_entity.id
_entity.type
_entity.pdbx_description
1 polymer ?
#
loop_
_entity_poly.entity_id
_entity_poly.type
_entity_poly.pdbx_seq_one_letter_code
_entity_poly.pdbx_strand_id
1 'polypeptide(L)'
;MNIKNALKYVFVGLACVLSACSDEENGVSIGNMSLEKPSVSNVTYKSVDVSAQVKDPSSYILKRGICYGTEASPTIENQIVEVEGSGSDINVVLSGLTESTTYYVRAFVTVLDNEPMYSEEVQVTTLAATLDDKLADYVAPDYEDDYTSIAGWDKRNEWNLANVHDPSVVLADDGYYYMYQTDASYGNAHDGHGHFHCRRSKDLVNWEYMGATMQEAPAWVKENLNAYRAEMGLEPIESPSYGYWAPVVRKVKTGLYRMYYSIVVDNYIQTGKTNTTDNFDGSWTERAFIGLMETSDPASNVWEDKGMVICSSSDRGMNDWSRPDLDNWNAYFYFNAIDPTYLVDKDGTHWLIYGSWHSGIAEVELNPETGLPKTSLGKPWGISNWNTNTYGKLIARRGTSRWQGSEGPEVVYNPETGYYYMFLAYGSLAVEYNTRVVRARSMNGPWLDINNNDAAYGIQAEPIVTHPYKFSNSYGWVGISHCAVFNDGNGNWFYSSQGRLPENVPGVNESNAVMMGHVRSIRWTEDGWPLVMPERYGAVPQVPITEGELIGDWEMIQMSSNHPGQQYASAIMTLSADHKITEGTWKGGSWSYDAENQVLTANGVKLYLQREVDWEMIPRTPTIVFAGYHQSNGVWRTDWGKKVQ
;
A
#
# COMPACT_ATOMS: atom_id res chain seq x y z
N MET A 1 18.82 -7.93 46.37
CA MET A 1 18.02 -7.07 47.27
C MET A 1 17.04 -6.32 46.36
N ASN A 2 15.93 -6.94 45.92
CA ASN A 2 14.58 -6.99 46.53
C ASN A 2 14.00 -5.59 46.78
N ILE A 3 12.80 -5.17 46.36
CA ILE A 3 11.52 -5.85 46.01
C ILE A 3 10.59 -4.89 45.22
N LYS A 4 9.69 -5.46 44.40
CA LYS A 4 8.53 -4.85 43.71
C LYS A 4 7.39 -4.50 44.68
N ASN A 5 6.69 -3.38 44.48
CA ASN A 5 5.46 -3.04 45.22
C ASN A 5 4.21 -3.63 44.56
N ALA A 6 3.43 -4.35 45.37
CA ALA A 6 2.08 -4.83 45.11
C ALA A 6 1.14 -4.25 46.18
N LEU A 7 -0.04 -3.77 45.78
CA LEU A 7 -1.06 -3.27 46.70
C LEU A 7 -2.05 -4.42 46.99
N LYS A 8 -2.10 -4.88 48.25
CA LYS A 8 -3.10 -5.84 48.76
C LYS A 8 -3.92 -5.13 49.84
N TYR A 9 -5.25 -5.17 49.69
CA TYR A 9 -6.18 -4.79 50.76
C TYR A 9 -6.53 -6.00 51.63
N VAL A 10 -6.69 -5.70 52.93
CA VAL A 10 -6.80 -6.61 54.07
C VAL A 10 -8.26 -7.05 54.28
N PHE A 11 -8.45 -8.34 54.56
CA PHE A 11 -9.67 -8.90 55.15
C PHE A 11 -9.52 -9.01 56.67
N VAL A 12 -10.49 -8.50 57.43
CA VAL A 12 -10.74 -8.86 58.83
C VAL A 12 -12.20 -9.25 58.95
N GLY A 13 -12.44 -10.47 59.47
CA GLY A 13 -13.78 -11.01 59.68
C GLY A 13 -14.43 -10.50 60.96
N LEU A 14 -15.76 -10.48 60.96
CA LEU A 14 -16.57 -10.50 62.17
C LEU A 14 -17.79 -11.38 61.91
N ALA A 15 -17.90 -12.44 62.70
CA ALA A 15 -19.05 -13.34 62.71
C ALA A 15 -20.15 -12.77 63.60
N CYS A 16 -21.37 -12.67 63.07
CA CYS A 16 -22.62 -12.61 63.82
C CYS A 16 -23.58 -13.64 63.23
N VAL A 17 -24.12 -14.49 64.09
CA VAL A 17 -25.12 -15.53 63.80
C VAL A 17 -26.52 -14.99 64.11
N LEU A 18 -27.52 -15.57 63.43
CA LEU A 18 -28.98 -15.37 63.48
C LEU A 18 -29.46 -14.30 62.48
N SER A 19 -30.29 -14.57 61.48
CA SER A 19 -31.29 -15.62 61.29
C SER A 19 -31.34 -16.04 59.81
N ALA A 20 -31.24 -17.34 59.53
CA ALA A 20 -31.62 -17.89 58.24
C ALA A 20 -33.16 -17.90 58.15
N CYS A 21 -33.73 -16.96 57.40
CA CYS A 21 -34.92 -17.29 56.63
C CYS A 21 -34.41 -18.16 55.48
N SER A 22 -34.57 -19.47 55.60
CA SER A 22 -34.60 -20.34 54.44
C SER A 22 -35.91 -20.06 53.73
N ASP A 23 -35.89 -19.18 52.74
CA ASP A 23 -36.90 -19.27 51.69
C ASP A 23 -36.60 -20.60 51.00
N GLU A 24 -37.37 -21.63 51.35
CA GLU A 24 -37.46 -22.83 50.51
C GLU A 24 -38.06 -22.37 49.18
N GLU A 25 -37.20 -22.09 48.20
CA GLU A 25 -37.58 -22.10 46.79
C GLU A 25 -38.08 -23.51 46.48
N ASN A 26 -39.37 -23.73 46.70
CA ASN A 26 -40.07 -24.90 46.20
C ASN A 26 -40.24 -24.71 44.70
N GLY A 27 -39.15 -24.90 43.95
CA GLY A 27 -39.16 -24.94 42.50
C GLY A 27 -40.25 -25.87 42.00
N VAL A 28 -40.91 -25.50 40.91
CA VAL A 28 -41.97 -26.34 40.34
C VAL A 28 -41.35 -27.67 39.89
N SER A 29 -41.97 -28.79 40.24
CA SER A 29 -41.45 -30.13 39.89
C SER A 29 -41.28 -30.27 38.37
N ILE A 30 -40.03 -30.45 37.95
CA ILE A 30 -39.62 -30.64 36.55
C ILE A 30 -39.92 -32.04 35.99
N GLY A 31 -40.49 -32.94 36.82
CA GLY A 31 -40.87 -34.30 36.39
C GLY A 31 -39.67 -35.11 35.87
N ASN A 32 -39.89 -35.91 34.81
CA ASN A 32 -38.85 -36.70 34.13
C ASN A 32 -38.21 -35.94 32.95
N MET A 33 -38.32 -34.61 32.90
CA MET A 33 -37.81 -33.84 31.78
C MET A 33 -36.30 -34.02 31.62
N SER A 34 -35.86 -34.25 30.38
CA SER A 34 -34.44 -34.34 30.04
C SER A 34 -34.17 -33.79 28.65
N LEU A 35 -32.91 -33.46 28.37
CA LEU A 35 -32.47 -32.92 27.10
C LEU A 35 -31.58 -33.92 26.37
N GLU A 36 -31.93 -34.26 25.14
CA GLU A 36 -31.07 -35.08 24.29
C GLU A 36 -29.81 -34.32 23.89
N LYS A 37 -28.72 -35.08 23.72
CA LYS A 37 -27.49 -34.56 23.12
C LYS A 37 -27.81 -33.99 21.72
N PRO A 38 -27.38 -32.77 21.39
CA PRO A 38 -27.67 -32.20 20.08
C PRO A 38 -26.99 -32.99 18.97
N SER A 39 -27.68 -33.16 17.85
CA SER A 39 -27.11 -33.62 16.59
C SER A 39 -26.82 -32.44 15.69
N VAL A 40 -25.68 -32.47 15.00
CA VAL A 40 -25.25 -31.42 14.07
C VAL A 40 -25.24 -31.92 12.62
N SER A 41 -25.62 -31.06 11.69
CA SER A 41 -25.61 -31.32 10.24
C SER A 41 -25.33 -30.03 9.45
N ASN A 42 -25.17 -30.14 8.12
CA ASN A 42 -24.96 -29.00 7.22
C ASN A 42 -23.89 -28.01 7.72
N VAL A 43 -22.78 -28.56 8.20
CA VAL A 43 -21.64 -27.78 8.71
C VAL A 43 -21.00 -27.06 7.53
N THR A 44 -21.05 -25.73 7.56
CA THR A 44 -20.36 -24.85 6.62
C THR A 44 -19.17 -24.17 7.31
N TYR A 45 -18.50 -23.25 6.63
CA TYR A 45 -17.47 -22.42 7.24
C TYR A 45 -18.02 -21.35 8.20
N LYS A 46 -19.33 -21.05 8.13
CA LYS A 46 -19.96 -19.98 8.93
C LYS A 46 -21.27 -20.36 9.61
N SER A 47 -21.74 -21.60 9.43
CA SER A 47 -23.01 -22.05 9.99
C SER A 47 -23.05 -23.55 10.27
N VAL A 48 -23.94 -23.94 11.18
CA VAL A 48 -24.23 -25.34 11.53
C VAL A 48 -25.71 -25.49 11.83
N ASP A 49 -26.36 -26.51 11.26
CA ASP A 49 -27.72 -26.89 11.65
C ASP A 49 -27.65 -27.76 12.92
N VAL A 50 -28.41 -27.40 13.93
CA VAL A 50 -28.45 -28.08 15.23
C VAL A 50 -29.87 -28.51 15.55
N SER A 51 -30.01 -29.80 15.85
CA SER A 51 -31.26 -30.41 16.28
C SER A 51 -31.09 -31.05 17.66
N ALA A 52 -32.04 -30.83 18.57
CA ALA A 52 -32.12 -31.49 19.86
C ALA A 52 -33.59 -31.66 20.26
N GLN A 53 -33.86 -32.52 21.25
CA GLN A 53 -35.21 -32.66 21.81
C GLN A 53 -35.23 -32.51 23.33
N VAL A 54 -36.29 -31.88 23.80
CA VAL A 54 -36.75 -31.92 25.18
C VAL A 54 -37.68 -33.13 25.33
N LYS A 55 -37.29 -34.13 26.11
CA LYS A 55 -38.15 -35.27 26.48
C LYS A 55 -39.04 -34.87 27.65
N ASP A 56 -40.31 -35.27 27.59
CA ASP A 56 -41.33 -34.98 28.60
C ASP A 56 -41.38 -33.49 29.01
N PRO A 57 -41.59 -32.56 28.05
CA PRO A 57 -41.50 -31.12 28.31
C PRO A 57 -42.57 -30.66 29.32
N SER A 58 -42.16 -29.83 30.27
CA SER A 58 -43.04 -29.25 31.28
C SER A 58 -43.80 -28.04 30.73
N SER A 59 -45.01 -27.82 31.22
CA SER A 59 -45.76 -26.58 30.95
C SER A 59 -45.13 -25.33 31.55
N TYR A 60 -44.11 -25.49 32.42
CA TYR A 60 -43.43 -24.40 33.12
C TYR A 60 -42.10 -23.97 32.46
N ILE A 61 -41.79 -24.47 31.27
CA ILE A 61 -40.63 -24.00 30.49
C ILE A 61 -40.78 -22.50 30.17
N LEU A 62 -39.78 -21.72 30.55
CA LEU A 62 -39.70 -20.28 30.27
C LEU A 62 -38.92 -19.99 29.00
N LYS A 63 -37.77 -20.64 28.81
CA LYS A 63 -36.95 -20.54 27.60
C LYS A 63 -36.39 -21.91 27.24
N ARG A 64 -36.14 -22.12 25.96
CA ARG A 64 -35.42 -23.29 25.44
C ARG A 64 -34.63 -22.91 24.20
N GLY A 65 -33.56 -23.64 23.92
CA GLY A 65 -32.74 -23.33 22.76
C GLY A 65 -31.42 -24.08 22.76
N ILE A 66 -30.47 -23.51 22.03
CA ILE A 66 -29.08 -23.97 21.97
C ILE A 66 -28.18 -22.90 22.57
N CYS A 67 -27.22 -23.29 23.42
CA CYS A 67 -26.10 -22.46 23.84
C CYS A 67 -24.79 -23.02 23.23
N TYR A 68 -23.89 -22.13 22.84
CA TYR A 68 -22.63 -22.51 22.17
C TYR A 68 -21.49 -21.54 22.44
N GLY A 69 -20.26 -22.02 22.30
CA GLY A 69 -19.03 -21.23 22.48
C GLY A 69 -17.77 -21.97 21.99
N THR A 70 -16.63 -21.29 21.97
CA THR A 70 -15.32 -21.88 21.60
C THR A 70 -14.61 -22.54 22.78
N GLU A 71 -15.18 -22.42 23.97
CA GLU A 71 -14.74 -23.09 25.20
C GLU A 71 -15.74 -24.17 25.59
N ALA A 72 -15.26 -25.23 26.25
CA ALA A 72 -16.09 -26.34 26.67
C ALA A 72 -17.10 -25.93 27.76
N SER A 73 -18.21 -26.66 27.82
CA SER A 73 -19.35 -26.48 28.72
C SER A 73 -20.05 -25.12 28.60
N PRO A 74 -20.51 -24.72 27.39
CA PRO A 74 -21.21 -23.46 27.21
C PRO A 74 -22.51 -23.44 28.04
N THR A 75 -22.87 -22.26 28.54
CA THR A 75 -24.08 -21.99 29.31
C THR A 75 -24.91 -20.90 28.63
N ILE A 76 -26.06 -20.54 29.21
CA ILE A 76 -26.88 -19.42 28.70
C ILE A 76 -26.20 -18.05 28.80
N GLU A 77 -25.04 -17.95 29.47
CA GLU A 77 -24.19 -16.75 29.52
C GLU A 77 -23.28 -16.64 28.28
N ASN A 78 -23.19 -17.69 27.47
CA ASN A 78 -22.51 -17.67 26.17
C ASN A 78 -23.48 -17.24 25.05
N GLN A 79 -23.16 -17.58 23.80
CA GLN A 79 -24.06 -17.34 22.68
C GLN A 79 -25.25 -18.30 22.76
N ILE A 80 -26.46 -17.79 22.54
CA ILE A 80 -27.68 -18.60 22.55
C ILE A 80 -28.55 -18.36 21.31
N VAL A 81 -29.28 -19.39 20.89
CA VAL A 81 -30.39 -19.29 19.94
C VAL A 81 -31.63 -19.87 20.61
N GLU A 82 -32.59 -19.00 20.95
CA GLU A 82 -33.85 -19.39 21.58
C GLU A 82 -34.85 -19.93 20.55
N VAL A 83 -35.64 -20.93 20.94
CA VAL A 83 -36.75 -21.48 20.13
C VAL A 83 -38.06 -21.18 20.87
N GLU A 84 -39.02 -20.59 20.16
CA GLU A 84 -40.31 -20.22 20.75
C GLU A 84 -41.14 -21.44 21.19
N GLY A 85 -41.98 -21.21 22.21
CA GLY A 85 -42.91 -22.19 22.75
C GLY A 85 -42.28 -23.25 23.65
N SER A 86 -43.10 -24.18 24.14
CA SER A 86 -42.74 -25.26 25.08
C SER A 86 -42.76 -26.66 24.44
N GLY A 87 -42.61 -26.74 23.12
CA GLY A 87 -42.61 -28.01 22.37
C GLY A 87 -41.41 -28.92 22.68
N SER A 88 -41.38 -30.11 22.06
CA SER A 88 -40.26 -31.05 22.20
C SER A 88 -39.04 -30.61 21.37
N ASP A 89 -39.25 -30.11 20.15
CA ASP A 89 -38.18 -30.03 19.16
C ASP A 89 -37.45 -28.68 19.20
N ILE A 90 -36.13 -28.73 19.24
CA ILE A 90 -35.23 -27.59 19.12
C ILE A 90 -34.48 -27.78 17.80
N ASN A 91 -34.83 -26.99 16.78
CA ASN A 91 -34.16 -27.00 15.48
C ASN A 91 -33.74 -25.56 15.17
N VAL A 92 -32.43 -25.32 15.08
CA VAL A 92 -31.87 -23.98 14.86
C VAL A 92 -30.71 -24.06 13.87
N VAL A 93 -30.43 -22.93 13.23
CA VAL A 93 -29.19 -22.71 12.48
C VAL A 93 -28.32 -21.78 13.30
N LEU A 94 -27.15 -22.26 13.72
CA LEU A 94 -26.09 -21.40 14.24
C LEU A 94 -25.45 -20.70 13.04
N SER A 95 -25.38 -19.37 13.02
CA SER A 95 -24.84 -18.58 11.92
C SER A 95 -23.80 -17.56 12.41
N GLY A 96 -22.99 -17.00 11.50
CA GLY A 96 -21.94 -16.05 11.87
C GLY A 96 -20.75 -16.70 12.60
N LEU A 97 -20.57 -18.01 12.41
CA LEU A 97 -19.45 -18.75 12.99
C LEU A 97 -18.14 -18.42 12.27
N THR A 98 -17.02 -18.56 12.98
CA THR A 98 -15.68 -18.42 12.41
C THR A 98 -15.28 -19.71 11.69
N GLU A 99 -14.65 -19.61 10.51
CA GLU A 99 -14.16 -20.77 9.77
C GLU A 99 -13.09 -21.55 10.54
N SER A 100 -12.94 -22.85 10.23
CA SER A 100 -11.95 -23.74 10.86
C SER A 100 -11.91 -23.70 12.40
N THR A 101 -13.05 -23.41 13.05
CA THR A 101 -13.15 -23.17 14.49
C THR A 101 -14.01 -24.24 15.15
N THR A 102 -13.52 -24.81 16.23
CA THR A 102 -14.28 -25.77 17.04
C THR A 102 -15.22 -25.03 17.99
N TYR A 103 -16.50 -25.39 17.91
CA TYR A 103 -17.56 -24.95 18.80
C TYR A 103 -18.07 -26.12 19.62
N TYR A 104 -18.33 -25.83 20.89
CA TYR A 104 -19.02 -26.67 21.84
C TYR A 104 -20.48 -26.24 21.88
N VAL A 105 -21.41 -27.18 21.81
CA VAL A 105 -22.84 -26.92 21.62
C VAL A 105 -23.67 -27.77 22.58
N ARG A 106 -24.62 -27.14 23.27
CA ARG A 106 -25.56 -27.79 24.20
C ARG A 106 -26.97 -27.26 23.96
N ALA A 107 -27.98 -28.10 24.16
CA ALA A 107 -29.35 -27.63 24.31
C ALA A 107 -29.55 -27.15 25.73
N PHE A 108 -30.38 -26.12 25.93
CA PHE A 108 -30.75 -25.60 27.24
C PHE A 108 -32.25 -25.43 27.38
N VAL A 109 -32.72 -25.49 28.63
CA VAL A 109 -34.08 -25.13 29.04
C VAL A 109 -34.00 -24.39 30.36
N THR A 110 -34.73 -23.27 30.49
CA THR A 110 -35.00 -22.63 31.79
C THR A 110 -36.43 -22.92 32.19
N VAL A 111 -36.65 -23.25 33.46
CA VAL A 111 -37.96 -23.57 34.02
C VAL A 111 -38.22 -22.60 35.17
N LEU A 112 -39.48 -22.25 35.40
CA LEU A 112 -39.87 -21.40 36.52
C LEU A 112 -39.31 -21.93 37.85
N ASP A 113 -38.66 -21.03 38.61
CA ASP A 113 -38.07 -21.28 39.92
C ASP A 113 -37.06 -22.45 39.96
N ASN A 114 -36.36 -22.70 38.85
CA ASN A 114 -35.30 -23.71 38.75
C ASN A 114 -34.05 -23.16 38.03
N GLU A 115 -32.90 -23.74 38.33
CA GLU A 115 -31.66 -23.50 37.59
C GLU A 115 -31.75 -23.99 36.13
N PRO A 116 -31.05 -23.35 35.17
CA PRO A 116 -31.02 -23.80 33.78
C PRO A 116 -30.53 -25.24 33.64
N MET A 117 -31.27 -26.04 32.89
CA MET A 117 -30.88 -27.39 32.52
C MET A 117 -30.17 -27.39 31.17
N TYR A 118 -29.23 -28.31 31.00
CA TYR A 118 -28.46 -28.44 29.77
C TYR A 118 -28.30 -29.91 29.36
N SER A 119 -28.27 -30.19 28.06
CA SER A 119 -27.94 -31.52 27.55
C SER A 119 -26.44 -31.86 27.72
N GLU A 120 -26.09 -33.09 27.33
CA GLU A 120 -24.71 -33.41 26.97
C GLU A 120 -24.22 -32.55 25.80
N GLU A 121 -22.92 -32.29 25.81
CA GLU A 121 -22.25 -31.47 24.80
C GLU A 121 -21.91 -32.26 23.54
N VAL A 122 -22.06 -31.58 22.39
CA VAL A 122 -21.49 -32.00 21.12
C VAL A 122 -20.45 -30.98 20.66
N GLN A 123 -19.36 -31.46 20.09
CA GLN A 123 -18.33 -30.64 19.45
C GLN A 123 -18.55 -30.66 17.95
N VAL A 124 -18.43 -29.51 17.31
CA VAL A 124 -18.48 -29.35 15.86
C VAL A 124 -17.39 -28.37 15.43
N THR A 125 -16.67 -28.69 14.36
CA THR A 125 -15.67 -27.78 13.79
C THR A 125 -16.19 -27.30 12.45
N THR A 126 -16.30 -25.99 12.26
CA THR A 126 -16.67 -25.38 10.99
C THR A 126 -15.64 -25.69 9.91
N LEU A 127 -16.07 -25.71 8.65
CA LEU A 127 -15.17 -25.93 7.53
C LEU A 127 -14.27 -24.70 7.29
N ALA A 128 -13.24 -24.85 6.47
CA ALA A 128 -12.55 -23.71 5.88
C ALA A 128 -13.37 -23.17 4.69
N ALA A 129 -13.44 -21.86 4.52
CA ALA A 129 -14.09 -21.22 3.39
C ALA A 129 -13.28 -21.47 2.10
N THR A 130 -13.97 -21.88 1.04
CA THR A 130 -13.38 -21.97 -0.30
C THR A 130 -13.15 -20.56 -0.88
N LEU A 131 -12.41 -20.45 -1.99
CA LEU A 131 -12.28 -19.15 -2.69
C LEU A 131 -13.63 -18.67 -3.22
N ASP A 132 -14.49 -19.58 -3.67
CA ASP A 132 -15.85 -19.25 -4.13
C ASP A 132 -16.71 -18.70 -2.98
N ASP A 133 -16.64 -19.32 -1.80
CA ASP A 133 -17.32 -18.81 -0.59
C ASP A 133 -16.83 -17.40 -0.24
N LYS A 134 -15.50 -17.20 -0.28
CA LYS A 134 -14.88 -15.89 0.01
C LYS A 134 -15.30 -14.84 -1.01
N LEU A 135 -15.37 -15.18 -2.30
CA LEU A 135 -15.80 -14.25 -3.35
C LEU A 135 -17.29 -13.91 -3.21
N ALA A 136 -18.12 -14.88 -2.86
CA ALA A 136 -19.55 -14.67 -2.65
C ALA A 136 -19.84 -13.76 -1.43
N ASP A 137 -19.01 -13.85 -0.38
CA ASP A 137 -19.10 -13.02 0.82
C ASP A 137 -18.29 -11.71 0.73
N TYR A 138 -17.56 -11.49 -0.36
CA TYR A 138 -16.66 -10.34 -0.49
C TYR A 138 -17.44 -9.02 -0.49
N VAL A 139 -16.95 -8.07 0.32
CA VAL A 139 -17.45 -6.71 0.39
C VAL A 139 -16.38 -5.77 -0.15
N ALA A 140 -16.70 -5.03 -1.20
CA ALA A 140 -15.78 -4.06 -1.77
C ALA A 140 -15.54 -2.89 -0.80
N PRO A 141 -14.34 -2.26 -0.83
CA PRO A 141 -14.06 -1.07 -0.03
C PRO A 141 -14.98 0.08 -0.42
N ASP A 142 -15.44 0.86 0.56
CA ASP A 142 -16.44 1.92 0.39
C ASP A 142 -15.89 3.35 0.52
N TYR A 143 -14.59 3.51 0.80
CA TYR A 143 -14.00 4.84 0.93
C TYR A 143 -14.04 5.63 -0.39
N GLU A 144 -14.34 6.92 -0.29
CA GLU A 144 -14.55 7.82 -1.43
C GLU A 144 -13.26 8.15 -2.16
N ASP A 145 -13.34 8.31 -3.49
CA ASP A 145 -12.20 8.76 -4.31
C ASP A 145 -11.90 10.24 -4.10
N ASP A 146 -12.94 11.06 -4.00
CA ASP A 146 -12.87 12.43 -3.52
C ASP A 146 -12.96 12.43 -1.99
N TYR A 147 -11.79 12.44 -1.34
CA TYR A 147 -11.70 12.46 0.12
C TYR A 147 -11.77 13.87 0.72
N THR A 148 -12.07 14.92 -0.06
CA THR A 148 -11.99 16.31 0.44
C THR A 148 -12.83 16.57 1.69
N SER A 149 -13.92 15.83 1.89
CA SER A 149 -14.77 15.88 3.09
C SER A 149 -14.09 15.42 4.39
N ILE A 150 -13.04 14.61 4.30
CA ILE A 150 -12.27 14.07 5.43
C ILE A 150 -10.79 14.53 5.40
N ALA A 151 -10.40 15.42 4.49
CA ALA A 151 -8.99 15.79 4.29
C ALA A 151 -8.36 16.54 5.48
N GLY A 152 -9.16 17.17 6.34
CA GLY A 152 -8.70 17.97 7.48
C GLY A 152 -7.96 17.15 8.56
N TRP A 153 -7.05 17.79 9.28
CA TRP A 153 -6.26 17.15 10.34
C TRP A 153 -7.12 16.56 11.48
N ASP A 154 -8.24 17.22 11.80
CA ASP A 154 -9.20 16.74 12.80
C ASP A 154 -9.85 15.40 12.41
N LYS A 155 -9.80 15.05 11.12
CA LYS A 155 -10.34 13.83 10.52
C LYS A 155 -9.29 12.76 10.21
N ARG A 156 -8.04 12.94 10.63
CA ARG A 156 -6.92 12.04 10.28
C ARG A 156 -7.09 10.56 10.62
N ASN A 157 -7.91 10.24 11.62
CA ASN A 157 -8.20 8.84 11.97
C ASN A 157 -9.12 8.15 10.95
N GLU A 158 -9.72 8.91 10.03
CA GLU A 158 -10.60 8.44 8.96
C GLU A 158 -9.87 8.44 7.60
N TRP A 159 -8.61 8.89 7.53
CA TRP A 159 -7.93 9.13 6.26
C TRP A 159 -7.77 7.89 5.40
N ASN A 160 -7.58 6.70 5.97
CA ASN A 160 -7.21 5.51 5.19
C ASN A 160 -6.06 5.88 4.21
N LEU A 161 -6.31 5.91 2.90
CA LEU A 161 -5.36 6.29 1.85
C LEU A 161 -5.44 7.76 1.37
N ALA A 162 -6.23 8.62 2.01
CA ALA A 162 -6.26 10.06 1.74
C ALA A 162 -4.91 10.73 2.04
N ASN A 163 -4.56 11.79 1.30
CA ASN A 163 -3.34 12.59 1.50
C ASN A 163 -2.06 11.76 1.39
N VAL A 164 -1.93 10.92 0.36
CA VAL A 164 -0.73 10.10 0.12
C VAL A 164 0.06 10.66 -1.06
N HIS A 165 1.35 10.91 -0.86
CA HIS A 165 2.28 11.37 -1.90
C HIS A 165 3.64 10.71 -1.74
N ASP A 166 4.17 10.11 -2.81
CA ASP A 166 5.45 9.41 -2.86
C ASP A 166 5.55 8.32 -1.77
N PRO A 167 4.62 7.34 -1.76
CA PRO A 167 4.58 6.33 -0.73
C PRO A 167 5.79 5.39 -0.82
N SER A 168 6.27 4.92 0.32
CA SER A 168 7.16 3.77 0.47
C SER A 168 6.56 2.75 1.42
N VAL A 169 6.52 1.49 1.03
CA VAL A 169 5.85 0.41 1.77
C VAL A 169 6.81 -0.71 2.15
N VAL A 170 6.69 -1.21 3.38
CA VAL A 170 7.44 -2.39 3.87
C VAL A 170 6.52 -3.33 4.64
N LEU A 171 6.66 -4.65 4.42
CA LEU A 171 6.07 -5.67 5.29
C LEU A 171 6.99 -5.92 6.49
N ALA A 172 6.48 -5.68 7.70
CA ALA A 172 7.22 -5.83 8.95
C ALA A 172 7.08 -7.22 9.58
N ASP A 173 7.89 -7.49 10.60
CA ASP A 173 7.96 -8.78 11.31
C ASP A 173 6.68 -9.11 12.08
N ASP A 174 5.88 -8.09 12.42
CA ASP A 174 4.60 -8.21 13.12
C ASP A 174 3.42 -8.51 12.18
N GLY A 175 3.68 -8.65 10.88
CA GLY A 175 2.68 -8.95 9.87
C GLY A 175 1.90 -7.73 9.35
N TYR A 176 2.28 -6.51 9.74
CA TYR A 176 1.71 -5.28 9.16
C TYR A 176 2.56 -4.76 7.99
N TYR A 177 1.90 -4.22 6.99
CA TYR A 177 2.48 -3.31 6.03
C TYR A 177 2.54 -1.91 6.64
N TYR A 178 3.67 -1.22 6.50
CA TYR A 178 3.86 0.16 6.91
C TYR A 178 4.12 1.03 5.69
N MET A 179 3.43 2.16 5.58
CA MET A 179 3.58 3.14 4.51
C MET A 179 4.08 4.46 5.09
N TYR A 180 5.15 5.01 4.50
CA TYR A 180 5.70 6.33 4.80
C TYR A 180 5.67 7.19 3.54
N GLN A 181 5.63 8.51 3.67
CA GLN A 181 5.34 9.40 2.54
C GLN A 181 5.94 10.80 2.69
N THR A 182 5.91 11.56 1.58
CA THR A 182 6.16 13.01 1.54
C THR A 182 5.13 13.79 2.35
N ASP A 183 5.54 14.95 2.87
CA ASP A 183 4.67 15.90 3.59
C ASP A 183 3.76 16.72 2.67
N ALA A 184 3.04 16.06 1.77
CA ALA A 184 2.06 16.70 0.90
C ALA A 184 0.64 16.27 1.29
N SER A 185 -0.29 17.23 1.34
CA SER A 185 -1.69 16.98 1.68
C SER A 185 -2.59 18.04 1.06
N TYR A 186 -3.85 17.68 0.82
CA TYR A 186 -4.87 18.62 0.40
C TYR A 186 -5.10 19.66 1.49
N GLY A 187 -5.04 20.95 1.12
CA GLY A 187 -5.20 22.05 2.07
C GLY A 187 -4.09 22.16 3.12
N ASN A 188 -2.93 21.55 2.86
CA ASN A 188 -1.77 21.49 3.77
C ASN A 188 -2.12 20.96 5.18
N ALA A 189 -2.98 19.93 5.24
CA ALA A 189 -3.40 19.31 6.51
C ALA A 189 -2.23 18.77 7.37
N HIS A 190 -1.05 18.53 6.80
CA HIS A 190 0.15 18.09 7.54
C HIS A 190 0.91 19.24 8.23
N ASP A 191 0.70 20.50 7.85
CA ASP A 191 1.48 21.63 8.35
C ASP A 191 1.45 21.73 9.88
N GLY A 192 2.63 21.75 10.50
CA GLY A 192 2.76 21.85 11.96
C GLY A 192 2.52 20.55 12.72
N HIS A 193 2.45 19.41 12.03
CA HIS A 193 2.14 18.11 12.62
C HIS A 193 3.23 17.04 12.43
N GLY A 194 4.47 17.48 12.25
CA GLY A 194 5.64 16.64 12.01
C GLY A 194 5.80 16.27 10.53
N HIS A 195 6.68 15.30 10.28
CA HIS A 195 7.20 14.95 8.97
C HIS A 195 7.28 13.43 8.76
N PHE A 196 7.26 13.01 7.49
CA PHE A 196 7.29 11.62 7.04
C PHE A 196 6.16 10.79 7.67
N HIS A 197 4.93 11.09 7.27
CA HIS A 197 3.72 10.52 7.87
C HIS A 197 3.60 9.01 7.67
N CYS A 198 3.20 8.30 8.71
CA CYS A 198 3.10 6.84 8.74
C CYS A 198 1.65 6.36 8.72
N ARG A 199 1.40 5.27 8.00
CA ARG A 199 0.19 4.45 8.07
C ARG A 199 0.54 2.96 8.16
N ARG A 200 -0.38 2.12 8.62
CA ARG A 200 -0.22 0.66 8.57
C ARG A 200 -1.47 -0.09 8.13
N SER A 201 -1.30 -1.28 7.58
CA SER A 201 -2.41 -2.16 7.15
C SER A 201 -2.05 -3.64 7.29
N LYS A 202 -3.04 -4.51 7.46
CA LYS A 202 -2.87 -5.97 7.35
C LYS A 202 -3.25 -6.53 5.98
N ASP A 203 -4.09 -5.80 5.24
CA ASP A 203 -4.77 -6.29 4.05
C ASP A 203 -4.49 -5.43 2.82
N LEU A 204 -3.68 -4.37 2.94
CA LEU A 204 -3.36 -3.38 1.91
C LEU A 204 -4.55 -2.52 1.42
N VAL A 205 -5.71 -2.68 2.05
CA VAL A 205 -6.97 -2.01 1.68
C VAL A 205 -7.39 -1.03 2.77
N ASN A 206 -7.35 -1.48 4.03
CA ASN A 206 -7.72 -0.70 5.20
C ASN A 206 -6.46 -0.24 5.91
N TRP A 207 -6.23 1.08 5.91
CA TRP A 207 -5.04 1.69 6.49
C TRP A 207 -5.38 2.52 7.73
N GLU A 208 -4.62 2.30 8.80
CA GLU A 208 -4.65 3.08 10.04
C GLU A 208 -3.55 4.14 10.00
N TYR A 209 -3.90 5.41 10.21
CA TYR A 209 -2.93 6.49 10.32
C TYR A 209 -2.24 6.49 11.69
N MET A 210 -0.90 6.50 11.67
CA MET A 210 -0.04 6.33 12.86
C MET A 210 0.61 7.64 13.34
N GLY A 211 0.55 8.72 12.55
CA GLY A 211 1.21 9.98 12.87
C GLY A 211 2.54 10.21 12.14
N ALA A 212 3.17 11.35 12.40
CA ALA A 212 4.47 11.70 11.85
C ALA A 212 5.62 10.93 12.49
N THR A 213 6.64 10.63 11.69
CA THR A 213 7.84 9.88 12.11
C THR A 213 8.92 10.79 12.68
N MET A 214 9.04 12.01 12.15
CA MET A 214 10.03 13.00 12.54
C MET A 214 9.31 14.27 13.00
N GLN A 215 9.69 14.84 14.15
CA GLN A 215 9.03 16.06 14.66
C GLN A 215 9.69 17.33 14.14
N GLU A 216 11.01 17.34 13.98
CA GLU A 216 11.79 18.48 13.53
C GLU A 216 12.98 18.00 12.68
N ALA A 217 13.48 18.86 11.78
CA ALA A 217 14.70 18.59 11.05
C ALA A 217 15.88 18.33 12.01
N PRO A 218 16.71 17.31 11.76
CA PRO A 218 17.89 17.04 12.56
C PRO A 218 18.89 18.18 12.56
N ALA A 219 19.56 18.40 13.71
CA ALA A 219 20.55 19.47 13.86
C ALA A 219 21.67 19.42 12.80
N TRP A 220 22.09 18.20 12.43
CA TRP A 220 23.17 17.99 11.46
C TRP A 220 22.88 18.60 10.09
N VAL A 221 21.60 18.76 9.71
CA VAL A 221 21.23 19.35 8.40
C VAL A 221 21.69 20.80 8.34
N LYS A 222 21.33 21.60 9.36
CA LYS A 222 21.74 23.00 9.46
C LYS A 222 23.25 23.14 9.64
N GLU A 223 23.86 22.27 10.44
CA GLU A 223 25.31 22.27 10.67
C GLU A 223 26.09 22.02 9.37
N ASN A 224 25.71 21.01 8.58
CA ASN A 224 26.34 20.72 7.30
C ASN A 224 26.10 21.83 6.28
N LEU A 225 24.86 22.34 6.19
CA LEU A 225 24.53 23.49 5.35
C LEU A 225 25.44 24.68 5.63
N ASN A 226 25.52 25.09 6.90
CA ASN A 226 26.31 26.26 7.29
C ASN A 226 27.83 26.01 7.20
N ALA A 227 28.30 24.76 7.34
CA ALA A 227 29.69 24.41 7.06
C ALA A 227 30.05 24.61 5.58
N TYR A 228 29.18 24.18 4.64
CA TYR A 228 29.39 24.44 3.22
C TYR A 228 29.32 25.93 2.89
N ARG A 229 28.38 26.67 3.48
CA ARG A 229 28.27 28.13 3.30
C ARG A 229 29.53 28.85 3.78
N ALA A 230 30.08 28.45 4.93
CA ALA A 230 31.34 29.01 5.43
C ALA A 230 32.51 28.76 4.46
N GLU A 231 32.61 27.57 3.84
CA GLU A 231 33.64 27.29 2.84
C GLU A 231 33.45 28.14 1.56
N MET A 232 32.21 28.43 1.20
CA MET A 232 31.85 29.35 0.11
C MET A 232 32.06 30.83 0.44
N GLY A 233 32.35 31.17 1.70
CA GLY A 233 32.43 32.55 2.19
C GLY A 233 31.07 33.25 2.31
N LEU A 234 30.02 32.48 2.57
CA LEU A 234 28.64 32.95 2.72
C LEU A 234 28.22 32.95 4.20
N GLU A 235 27.36 33.91 4.58
CA GLU A 235 26.80 34.00 5.94
C GLU A 235 25.95 32.78 6.29
N PRO A 236 25.90 32.31 7.54
CA PRO A 236 25.07 31.19 7.94
C PRO A 236 23.56 31.50 7.83
N ILE A 237 22.75 30.47 7.67
CA ILE A 237 21.28 30.56 7.78
C ILE A 237 20.87 30.07 9.16
N GLU A 238 20.24 30.96 9.95
CA GLU A 238 19.79 30.66 11.31
C GLU A 238 18.58 29.71 11.33
N SER A 239 17.61 29.99 10.45
CA SER A 239 16.35 29.25 10.31
C SER A 239 16.10 28.90 8.84
N PRO A 240 16.70 27.81 8.33
CA PRO A 240 16.47 27.37 6.97
C PRO A 240 15.01 26.94 6.75
N SER A 241 14.50 27.13 5.53
CA SER A 241 13.20 26.66 5.08
C SER A 241 13.37 25.23 4.56
N TYR A 242 12.64 24.28 5.12
CA TYR A 242 12.78 22.86 4.79
C TYR A 242 11.56 22.29 4.06
N GLY A 243 11.82 21.37 3.14
CA GLY A 243 10.85 20.40 2.62
C GLY A 243 11.27 18.97 2.96
N TYR A 244 10.32 18.07 3.20
CA TYR A 244 10.55 16.70 3.67
C TYR A 244 9.93 15.70 2.70
N TRP A 245 10.74 15.11 1.84
CA TRP A 245 10.27 14.45 0.62
C TRP A 245 10.73 12.99 0.51
N ALA A 246 9.84 12.18 -0.07
CA ALA A 246 10.05 10.86 -0.63
C ALA A 246 10.95 9.95 0.21
N PRO A 247 10.53 9.56 1.43
CA PRO A 247 11.29 8.60 2.21
C PRO A 247 11.19 7.21 1.57
N VAL A 248 12.24 6.40 1.71
CA VAL A 248 12.18 4.96 1.44
C VAL A 248 12.40 4.18 2.71
N VAL A 249 11.52 3.23 3.01
CA VAL A 249 11.67 2.28 4.11
C VAL A 249 12.01 0.89 3.58
N ARG A 250 12.95 0.20 4.25
CA ARG A 250 13.22 -1.22 4.02
C ARG A 250 13.48 -1.97 5.31
N LYS A 251 13.03 -3.23 5.31
CA LYS A 251 13.49 -4.23 6.26
C LYS A 251 14.87 -4.72 5.82
N VAL A 252 15.88 -4.52 6.66
CA VAL A 252 17.25 -5.00 6.39
C VAL A 252 17.39 -6.46 6.82
N LYS A 253 16.84 -6.77 8.00
CA LYS A 253 16.76 -8.09 8.62
C LYS A 253 15.72 -8.03 9.73
N THR A 254 15.38 -9.16 10.32
CA THR A 254 14.48 -9.20 11.49
C THR A 254 14.96 -8.24 12.57
N GLY A 255 14.06 -7.36 13.02
CA GLY A 255 14.32 -6.35 14.05
C GLY A 255 15.23 -5.19 13.62
N LEU A 256 15.47 -4.98 12.31
CA LEU A 256 16.16 -3.79 11.81
C LEU A 256 15.52 -3.26 10.52
N TYR A 257 15.00 -2.05 10.63
CA TYR A 257 14.41 -1.28 9.54
C TYR A 257 15.23 0.01 9.34
N ARG A 258 15.40 0.38 8.07
CA ARG A 258 16.07 1.63 7.67
C ARG A 258 15.11 2.49 6.89
N MET A 259 15.07 3.78 7.22
CA MET A 259 14.44 4.79 6.40
C MET A 259 15.49 5.79 5.92
N TYR A 260 15.65 5.90 4.60
CA TYR A 260 16.39 7.00 4.00
C TYR A 260 15.39 8.09 3.63
N TYR A 261 15.68 9.34 3.96
CA TYR A 261 14.74 10.45 3.82
C TYR A 261 15.42 11.69 3.24
N SER A 262 14.66 12.52 2.52
CA SER A 262 15.17 13.73 1.88
C SER A 262 14.75 14.99 2.62
N ILE A 263 15.69 15.90 2.86
CA ILE A 263 15.43 17.24 3.36
C ILE A 263 15.94 18.26 2.35
N VAL A 264 15.03 19.03 1.77
CA VAL A 264 15.30 20.10 0.80
C VAL A 264 15.45 21.42 1.53
N VAL A 265 16.46 22.22 1.15
CA VAL A 265 16.66 23.57 1.71
C VAL A 265 16.17 24.61 0.70
N ASP A 266 15.01 25.19 0.96
CA ASP A 266 14.34 26.13 0.06
C ASP A 266 14.76 27.59 0.32
N ASN A 267 16.07 27.79 0.34
CA ASN A 267 16.72 29.09 0.48
C ASN A 267 17.65 29.34 -0.71
N TYR A 268 17.75 30.58 -1.17
CA TYR A 268 18.74 30.96 -2.17
C TYR A 268 20.17 30.86 -1.63
N ILE A 269 21.11 30.37 -2.43
CA ILE A 269 22.51 30.18 -2.02
C ILE A 269 23.15 31.51 -1.63
N GLN A 270 23.02 32.57 -2.45
CA GLN A 270 23.78 33.80 -2.22
C GLN A 270 23.40 34.50 -0.90
N THR A 271 22.12 34.78 -0.71
CA THR A 271 21.64 35.56 0.44
C THR A 271 21.16 34.70 1.61
N GLY A 272 20.89 33.40 1.39
CA GLY A 272 20.27 32.53 2.39
C GLY A 272 18.79 32.83 2.65
N LYS A 273 18.16 33.72 1.88
CA LYS A 273 16.73 34.04 2.01
C LYS A 273 15.85 32.94 1.42
N THR A 274 14.61 32.84 1.90
CA THR A 274 13.64 31.86 1.38
C THR A 274 13.38 32.08 -0.11
N ASN A 275 13.15 30.98 -0.84
CA ASN A 275 12.93 30.96 -2.28
C ASN A 275 11.56 31.56 -2.68
N THR A 276 11.49 32.89 -2.71
CA THR A 276 10.36 33.64 -3.24
C THR A 276 10.81 34.50 -4.41
N THR A 277 9.88 34.94 -5.25
CA THR A 277 10.17 35.86 -6.37
C THR A 277 10.83 37.15 -5.87
N ASP A 278 10.36 37.70 -4.75
CA ASP A 278 10.88 38.95 -4.16
C ASP A 278 12.29 38.80 -3.59
N ASN A 279 12.66 37.58 -3.19
CA ASN A 279 13.97 37.28 -2.62
C ASN A 279 15.01 36.85 -3.66
N PHE A 280 14.64 36.75 -4.95
CA PHE A 280 15.55 36.28 -5.99
C PHE A 280 16.82 37.14 -6.03
N ASP A 281 17.96 36.49 -5.83
CA ASP A 281 19.28 37.13 -5.72
C ASP A 281 20.22 36.76 -6.88
N GLY A 282 19.72 36.06 -7.90
CA GLY A 282 20.54 35.56 -9.01
C GLY A 282 21.22 34.22 -8.72
N SER A 283 20.87 33.53 -7.63
CA SER A 283 21.38 32.19 -7.31
C SER A 283 20.34 31.08 -7.51
N TRP A 284 20.85 29.84 -7.61
CA TRP A 284 20.06 28.63 -7.36
C TRP A 284 19.73 28.49 -5.87
N THR A 285 18.77 27.62 -5.54
CA THR A 285 18.50 27.24 -4.15
C THR A 285 19.60 26.33 -3.60
N GLU A 286 19.65 26.25 -2.27
CA GLU A 286 20.59 25.42 -1.52
C GLU A 286 20.42 23.93 -1.81
N ARG A 287 21.46 23.16 -1.45
CA ARG A 287 21.49 21.70 -1.67
C ARG A 287 20.43 20.99 -0.83
N ALA A 288 19.91 19.89 -1.37
CA ALA A 288 19.17 18.90 -0.59
C ALA A 288 20.13 17.91 0.09
N PHE A 289 19.61 17.22 1.11
CA PHE A 289 20.31 16.22 1.88
C PHE A 289 19.48 14.95 1.98
N ILE A 290 20.13 13.79 1.88
CA ILE A 290 19.55 12.51 2.27
C ILE A 290 20.16 12.10 3.62
N GLY A 291 19.30 11.81 4.58
CA GLY A 291 19.64 11.24 5.88
C GLY A 291 19.22 9.77 6.01
N LEU A 292 19.63 9.14 7.11
CA LEU A 292 19.23 7.79 7.48
C LEU A 292 18.68 7.79 8.91
N MET A 293 17.61 7.05 9.14
CA MET A 293 17.17 6.67 10.49
C MET A 293 16.82 5.19 10.58
N GLU A 294 16.91 4.64 11.79
CA GLU A 294 16.70 3.22 12.07
C GLU A 294 15.63 3.00 13.14
N THR A 295 14.89 1.89 13.03
CA THR A 295 14.03 1.38 14.10
C THR A 295 14.09 -0.14 14.14
N SER A 296 13.83 -0.71 15.31
CA SER A 296 13.59 -2.15 15.48
C SER A 296 12.11 -2.50 15.61
N ASP A 297 11.24 -1.49 15.75
CA ASP A 297 9.81 -1.64 16.01
C ASP A 297 9.01 -0.57 15.26
N PRO A 298 8.63 -0.84 13.99
CA PRO A 298 7.81 0.08 13.20
C PRO A 298 6.47 0.44 13.86
N ALA A 299 5.91 -0.43 14.72
CA ALA A 299 4.65 -0.16 15.40
C ALA A 299 4.74 0.98 16.43
N SER A 300 5.93 1.22 16.99
CA SER A 300 6.18 2.38 17.86
C SER A 300 6.19 3.71 17.10
N ASN A 301 6.46 3.66 15.79
CA ASN A 301 6.78 4.80 14.93
C ASN A 301 7.89 5.72 15.49
N VAL A 302 8.78 5.18 16.33
CA VAL A 302 9.95 5.89 16.86
C VAL A 302 11.19 5.47 16.09
N TRP A 303 11.90 6.45 15.54
CA TRP A 303 13.08 6.24 14.71
C TRP A 303 14.28 7.01 15.27
N GLU A 304 15.45 6.40 15.21
CA GLU A 304 16.72 6.98 15.63
C GLU A 304 17.49 7.48 14.40
N ASP A 305 17.72 8.78 14.31
CA ASP A 305 18.56 9.40 13.28
C ASP A 305 20.03 8.96 13.38
N LYS A 306 20.63 8.61 12.23
CA LYS A 306 22.01 8.14 12.06
C LYS A 306 22.91 9.10 11.27
N GLY A 307 22.40 10.25 10.86
CA GLY A 307 23.13 11.35 10.26
C GLY A 307 23.01 11.44 8.75
N MET A 308 23.82 12.34 8.19
CA MET A 308 23.90 12.58 6.75
C MET A 308 24.43 11.35 5.99
N VAL A 309 23.72 10.98 4.93
CA VAL A 309 24.14 9.96 3.98
C VAL A 309 24.77 10.62 2.77
N ILE A 310 24.07 11.55 2.11
CA ILE A 310 24.56 12.23 0.90
C ILE A 310 23.90 13.60 0.72
N CYS A 311 24.44 14.45 -0.15
CA CYS A 311 23.87 15.77 -0.48
C CYS A 311 23.98 16.07 -1.97
N SER A 312 23.21 17.07 -2.45
CA SER A 312 23.25 17.47 -3.86
C SER A 312 24.66 17.92 -4.25
N SER A 313 25.12 17.49 -5.42
CA SER A 313 26.52 17.58 -5.85
C SER A 313 26.64 18.17 -7.26
N SER A 314 27.77 18.82 -7.55
CA SER A 314 27.99 19.58 -8.79
C SER A 314 29.30 19.21 -9.50
N ASP A 315 29.28 19.20 -10.83
CA ASP A 315 30.47 19.29 -11.70
C ASP A 315 31.05 20.70 -11.76
N ARG A 316 30.24 21.71 -11.45
CA ARG A 316 30.66 23.11 -11.52
C ARG A 316 31.48 23.48 -10.30
N GLY A 317 32.24 24.57 -10.42
CA GLY A 317 33.04 25.08 -9.31
C GLY A 317 32.17 25.54 -8.13
N MET A 318 32.74 25.53 -6.93
CA MET A 318 32.08 25.85 -5.66
C MET A 318 31.20 27.13 -5.69
N ASN A 319 31.60 28.14 -6.46
CA ASN A 319 30.93 29.44 -6.54
C ASN A 319 30.17 29.68 -7.87
N ASP A 320 29.97 28.64 -8.68
CA ASP A 320 29.33 28.72 -10.01
C ASP A 320 27.82 28.41 -9.94
N TRP A 321 27.17 28.90 -8.88
CA TRP A 321 25.76 28.68 -8.56
C TRP A 321 24.84 29.78 -9.10
N SER A 322 25.36 30.75 -9.85
CA SER A 322 24.57 31.85 -10.39
C SER A 322 23.63 31.39 -11.52
N ARG A 323 22.47 32.03 -11.63
CA ARG A 323 21.55 31.93 -12.76
C ARG A 323 20.99 33.33 -13.11
N PRO A 324 20.76 33.61 -14.40
CA PRO A 324 20.33 34.94 -14.84
C PRO A 324 18.91 35.31 -14.41
N ASP A 325 18.02 34.32 -14.30
CA ASP A 325 16.60 34.48 -14.01
C ASP A 325 16.01 33.15 -13.50
N LEU A 326 14.72 33.18 -13.13
CA LEU A 326 13.98 32.01 -12.62
C LEU A 326 13.65 30.97 -13.69
N ASP A 327 13.71 31.34 -14.97
CA ASP A 327 13.40 30.48 -16.11
C ASP A 327 14.64 29.75 -16.66
N ASN A 328 15.81 29.98 -16.07
CA ASN A 328 17.02 29.25 -16.40
C ASN A 328 16.97 27.84 -15.81
N TRP A 329 16.74 26.83 -16.64
CA TRP A 329 16.63 25.42 -16.20
C TRP A 329 17.95 24.64 -16.25
N ASN A 330 19.10 25.32 -16.27
CA ASN A 330 20.42 24.68 -16.25
C ASN A 330 20.97 24.67 -14.82
N ALA A 331 20.37 23.82 -13.98
CA ALA A 331 20.62 23.71 -12.54
C ALA A 331 22.11 23.71 -12.16
N TYR A 332 22.47 24.31 -11.01
CA TYR A 332 23.83 24.25 -10.46
C TYR A 332 24.24 22.82 -10.08
N PHE A 333 23.36 22.07 -9.44
CA PHE A 333 23.63 20.68 -9.06
C PHE A 333 23.49 19.73 -10.26
N TYR A 334 24.42 18.77 -10.36
CA TYR A 334 24.39 17.69 -11.34
C TYR A 334 23.48 16.56 -10.87
N PHE A 335 23.63 16.13 -9.62
CA PHE A 335 22.70 15.23 -8.94
C PHE A 335 21.95 15.99 -7.84
N ASN A 336 20.64 15.86 -7.84
CA ASN A 336 19.79 16.31 -6.75
C ASN A 336 19.65 15.19 -5.72
N ALA A 337 20.06 15.42 -4.47
CA ALA A 337 19.99 14.41 -3.41
C ALA A 337 18.62 14.39 -2.76
N ILE A 338 17.65 13.89 -3.50
CA ILE A 338 16.32 13.50 -3.03
C ILE A 338 15.92 12.16 -3.64
N ASP A 339 14.75 11.66 -3.26
CA ASP A 339 14.12 10.44 -3.78
C ASP A 339 15.03 9.20 -3.66
N PRO A 340 15.51 8.86 -2.46
CA PRO A 340 16.28 7.65 -2.25
C PRO A 340 15.42 6.40 -2.49
N THR A 341 16.03 5.36 -3.05
CA THR A 341 15.65 3.96 -2.86
C THR A 341 16.85 3.19 -2.33
N TYR A 342 16.58 2.16 -1.54
CA TYR A 342 17.58 1.37 -0.86
C TYR A 342 17.29 -0.11 -1.06
N LEU A 343 18.35 -0.88 -1.25
CA LEU A 343 18.26 -2.34 -1.33
C LEU A 343 19.52 -3.02 -0.78
N VAL A 344 19.31 -4.25 -0.33
CA VAL A 344 20.38 -5.20 -0.05
C VAL A 344 20.47 -6.14 -1.24
N ASP A 345 21.62 -6.15 -1.90
CA ASP A 345 21.94 -7.01 -3.03
C ASP A 345 22.08 -8.48 -2.57
N LYS A 346 21.96 -9.42 -3.49
CA LYS A 346 22.04 -10.87 -3.26
C LYS A 346 23.35 -11.33 -2.62
N ASP A 347 24.43 -10.55 -2.77
CA ASP A 347 25.74 -10.81 -2.18
C ASP A 347 25.93 -10.12 -0.81
N GLY A 348 24.91 -9.42 -0.32
CA GLY A 348 24.93 -8.66 0.93
C GLY A 348 25.49 -7.25 0.79
N THR A 349 25.77 -6.78 -0.44
CA THR A 349 26.15 -5.39 -0.68
C THR A 349 24.95 -4.47 -0.53
N HIS A 350 25.12 -3.34 0.15
CA HIS A 350 24.04 -2.37 0.35
C HIS A 350 24.18 -1.23 -0.67
N TRP A 351 23.06 -0.81 -1.26
CA TRP A 351 23.04 0.23 -2.28
C TRP A 351 22.03 1.31 -1.94
N LEU A 352 22.44 2.57 -2.11
CA LEU A 352 21.56 3.72 -2.24
C LEU A 352 21.48 4.11 -3.72
N ILE A 353 20.28 4.26 -4.22
CA ILE A 353 20.03 4.84 -5.54
C ILE A 353 19.15 6.07 -5.32
N TYR A 354 19.46 7.17 -5.99
CA TYR A 354 18.74 8.42 -5.73
C TYR A 354 18.81 9.36 -6.93
N GLY A 355 17.93 10.35 -6.95
CA GLY A 355 17.96 11.41 -7.95
C GLY A 355 16.59 11.82 -8.43
N SER A 356 16.47 13.09 -8.77
CA SER A 356 15.25 13.70 -9.25
C SER A 356 15.60 14.85 -10.18
N TRP A 357 15.09 14.81 -11.41
CA TRP A 357 15.42 15.73 -12.49
C TRP A 357 16.94 15.84 -12.70
N HIS A 358 17.45 17.06 -12.90
CA HIS A 358 18.87 17.34 -13.05
C HIS A 358 19.49 16.40 -14.10
N SER A 359 20.61 15.75 -13.79
CA SER A 359 21.30 14.90 -14.75
C SER A 359 20.88 13.43 -14.70
N GLY A 360 19.91 13.08 -13.85
CA GLY A 360 19.37 11.73 -13.69
C GLY A 360 19.70 11.08 -12.35
N ILE A 361 19.77 9.75 -12.37
CA ILE A 361 19.78 8.87 -11.20
C ILE A 361 21.19 8.32 -10.96
N ALA A 362 21.64 8.39 -9.70
CA ALA A 362 22.95 7.92 -9.25
C ALA A 362 22.85 6.67 -8.37
N GLU A 363 23.85 5.80 -8.43
CA GLU A 363 24.03 4.66 -7.51
C GLU A 363 25.27 4.84 -6.63
N VAL A 364 25.15 4.52 -5.34
CA VAL A 364 26.21 4.59 -4.33
C VAL A 364 26.22 3.33 -3.47
N GLU A 365 27.40 2.74 -3.28
CA GLU A 365 27.58 1.62 -2.36
C GLU A 365 27.62 2.11 -0.90
N LEU A 366 26.91 1.42 -0.03
CA LEU A 366 26.81 1.71 1.40
C LEU A 366 27.56 0.67 2.24
N ASN A 367 27.99 1.08 3.42
CA ASN A 367 28.48 0.17 4.44
C ASN A 367 27.28 -0.61 5.03
N PRO A 368 27.28 -1.96 4.98
CA PRO A 368 26.15 -2.75 5.49
C PRO A 368 25.85 -2.55 6.97
N GLU A 369 26.88 -2.36 7.79
CA GLU A 369 26.77 -2.22 9.25
C GLU A 369 26.15 -0.87 9.61
N THR A 370 26.62 0.23 9.01
CA THR A 370 26.21 1.58 9.39
C THR A 370 25.08 2.16 8.54
N GLY A 371 24.88 1.66 7.32
CA GLY A 371 23.95 2.24 6.34
C GLY A 371 24.43 3.55 5.70
N LEU A 372 25.62 4.04 6.05
CA LEU A 372 26.24 5.25 5.49
C LEU A 372 27.07 4.91 4.23
N PRO A 373 27.50 5.89 3.40
CA PRO A 373 28.33 5.62 2.24
C PRO A 373 29.59 4.83 2.60
N LYS A 374 29.90 3.80 1.80
CA LYS A 374 31.08 2.96 2.04
C LYS A 374 32.39 3.73 1.89
N THR A 375 32.40 4.73 1.01
CA THR A 375 33.54 5.64 0.81
C THR A 375 33.17 7.01 1.37
N SER A 376 34.09 7.64 2.11
CA SER A 376 33.90 9.00 2.60
C SER A 376 33.63 9.97 1.46
N LEU A 377 32.62 10.82 1.61
CA LEU A 377 32.27 11.83 0.61
C LEU A 377 33.40 12.85 0.46
N GLY A 378 33.72 13.19 -0.79
CA GLY A 378 34.60 14.30 -1.12
C GLY A 378 33.91 15.66 -1.02
N LYS A 379 34.42 16.67 -1.72
CA LYS A 379 33.75 17.96 -1.85
C LYS A 379 32.59 17.85 -2.86
N PRO A 380 31.40 18.44 -2.61
CA PRO A 380 30.23 18.31 -3.48
C PRO A 380 30.25 19.26 -4.70
N TRP A 381 31.42 19.64 -5.19
CA TRP A 381 31.59 20.54 -6.34
C TRP A 381 32.86 20.21 -7.11
N GLY A 382 32.92 20.61 -8.38
CA GLY A 382 34.04 20.36 -9.28
C GLY A 382 34.22 18.89 -9.63
N ILE A 383 33.16 18.09 -9.58
CA ILE A 383 33.20 16.64 -9.81
C ILE A 383 33.26 16.36 -11.33
N SER A 384 34.28 15.65 -11.80
CA SER A 384 34.51 15.46 -13.24
C SER A 384 34.52 13.99 -13.72
N ASN A 385 34.10 13.03 -12.88
CA ASN A 385 34.06 11.60 -13.24
C ASN A 385 32.79 10.91 -12.70
N TRP A 386 31.70 11.01 -13.47
CA TRP A 386 30.37 10.50 -13.10
C TRP A 386 30.22 8.98 -13.06
N ASN A 387 31.30 8.22 -13.28
CA ASN A 387 31.32 6.77 -13.15
C ASN A 387 32.05 6.27 -11.89
N THR A 388 32.84 7.11 -11.22
CA THR A 388 33.71 6.68 -10.10
C THR A 388 33.86 7.73 -8.99
N ASN A 389 32.98 8.74 -8.95
CA ASN A 389 33.01 9.75 -7.89
C ASN A 389 32.26 9.27 -6.64
N THR A 390 32.49 9.95 -5.51
CA THR A 390 31.90 9.58 -4.20
C THR A 390 30.41 9.89 -4.08
N TYR A 391 29.83 10.65 -5.01
CA TYR A 391 28.40 10.95 -5.08
C TYR A 391 27.64 10.03 -6.04
N GLY A 392 28.31 9.01 -6.56
CA GLY A 392 27.68 7.89 -7.25
C GLY A 392 27.85 7.87 -8.75
N LYS A 393 27.53 6.71 -9.32
CA LYS A 393 27.59 6.45 -10.75
C LYS A 393 26.23 6.72 -11.40
N LEU A 394 26.21 7.49 -12.49
CA LEU A 394 24.99 7.73 -13.27
C LEU A 394 24.51 6.42 -13.89
N ILE A 395 23.28 6.00 -13.58
CA ILE A 395 22.68 4.74 -14.06
C ILE A 395 21.42 4.91 -14.89
N ALA A 396 20.72 6.04 -14.78
CA ALA A 396 19.58 6.35 -15.64
C ALA A 396 19.40 7.84 -15.82
N ARG A 397 18.92 8.24 -16.99
CA ARG A 397 18.47 9.60 -17.29
C ARG A 397 17.51 9.60 -18.49
N ARG A 398 16.65 10.61 -18.56
CA ARG A 398 15.69 10.94 -19.62
C ARG A 398 16.18 12.13 -20.47
N GLY A 399 17.36 11.99 -21.07
CA GLY A 399 17.95 12.94 -22.01
C GLY A 399 19.31 13.47 -21.56
N THR A 400 19.69 14.65 -22.06
CA THR A 400 20.99 15.29 -21.76
C THR A 400 20.88 16.65 -21.07
N SER A 401 19.68 17.22 -20.95
CA SER A 401 19.45 18.48 -20.22
C SER A 401 19.41 18.23 -18.71
N ARG A 402 19.50 19.30 -17.91
CA ARG A 402 19.24 19.25 -16.45
C ARG A 402 17.77 19.39 -16.07
N TRP A 403 16.89 19.44 -17.07
CA TRP A 403 15.45 19.62 -16.91
C TRP A 403 14.74 18.50 -17.65
N GLN A 404 14.94 17.30 -17.13
CA GLN A 404 14.44 16.05 -17.68
C GLN A 404 13.55 15.43 -16.61
N GLY A 405 12.23 15.57 -16.73
CA GLY A 405 11.29 15.04 -15.74
C GLY A 405 11.43 13.53 -15.62
N SER A 406 12.23 13.10 -14.65
CA SER A 406 12.68 11.74 -14.33
C SER A 406 13.13 11.76 -12.87
N GLU A 407 12.43 11.04 -12.01
CA GLU A 407 12.65 11.05 -10.56
C GLU A 407 12.11 9.77 -9.91
N GLY A 408 12.07 9.72 -8.58
CA GLY A 408 11.46 8.62 -7.83
C GLY A 408 11.95 7.23 -8.25
N PRO A 409 13.28 6.97 -8.29
CA PRO A 409 13.76 5.63 -8.60
C PRO A 409 13.28 4.65 -7.55
N GLU A 410 12.67 3.54 -7.96
CA GLU A 410 12.32 2.44 -7.05
C GLU A 410 12.91 1.14 -7.56
N VAL A 411 13.73 0.49 -6.72
CA VAL A 411 14.48 -0.71 -7.13
C VAL A 411 14.10 -1.93 -6.30
N VAL A 412 13.77 -3.00 -7.02
CA VAL A 412 13.46 -4.32 -6.45
C VAL A 412 14.20 -5.43 -7.18
N TYR A 413 14.51 -6.51 -6.47
CA TYR A 413 15.02 -7.75 -7.06
C TYR A 413 13.90 -8.79 -7.12
N ASN A 414 13.64 -9.35 -8.31
CA ASN A 414 12.73 -10.48 -8.46
C ASN A 414 13.56 -11.78 -8.62
N PRO A 415 13.56 -12.68 -7.62
CA PRO A 415 14.32 -13.93 -7.68
C PRO A 415 13.82 -14.90 -8.75
N GLU A 416 12.53 -14.84 -9.14
CA GLU A 416 11.95 -15.75 -10.14
C GLU A 416 12.46 -15.43 -11.55
N THR A 417 12.62 -14.14 -11.86
CA THR A 417 13.14 -13.69 -13.16
C THR A 417 14.66 -13.53 -13.15
N GLY A 418 15.26 -13.38 -11.96
CA GLY A 418 16.69 -13.13 -11.74
C GLY A 418 17.14 -11.73 -12.17
N TYR A 419 16.24 -10.75 -12.18
CA TYR A 419 16.51 -9.36 -12.56
C TYR A 419 16.27 -8.41 -11.39
N TYR A 420 17.02 -7.31 -11.38
CA TYR A 420 16.66 -6.08 -10.69
C TYR A 420 15.81 -5.25 -11.64
N TYR A 421 14.77 -4.60 -11.12
CA TYR A 421 13.92 -3.68 -11.85
C TYR A 421 14.03 -2.31 -11.21
N MET A 422 14.28 -1.29 -12.02
CA MET A 422 14.24 0.11 -11.60
C MET A 422 13.04 0.77 -12.25
N PHE A 423 12.08 1.13 -11.43
CA PHE A 423 10.93 1.95 -11.81
C PHE A 423 11.33 3.42 -11.71
N LEU A 424 10.83 4.23 -12.65
CA LEU A 424 11.15 5.65 -12.75
C LEU A 424 9.89 6.45 -13.04
N ALA A 425 9.78 7.60 -12.39
CA ALA A 425 8.69 8.51 -12.61
C ALA A 425 9.05 9.56 -13.66
N TYR A 426 8.35 9.56 -14.80
CA TYR A 426 8.61 10.47 -15.92
C TYR A 426 7.51 11.55 -16.01
N GLY A 427 7.92 12.77 -16.37
CA GLY A 427 7.04 13.93 -16.51
C GLY A 427 6.77 14.66 -15.19
N SER A 428 5.96 15.71 -15.24
CA SER A 428 5.49 16.46 -14.07
C SER A 428 4.44 15.70 -13.25
N LEU A 429 4.60 15.72 -11.93
CA LEU A 429 3.77 15.06 -10.93
C LEU A 429 2.29 15.42 -10.95
N ALA A 430 1.93 16.61 -11.46
CA ALA A 430 0.57 17.13 -11.38
C ALA A 430 -0.39 16.37 -12.30
N VAL A 431 -0.01 16.24 -13.58
CA VAL A 431 -0.89 15.66 -14.61
C VAL A 431 -0.21 14.57 -15.41
N GLU A 432 0.87 14.86 -16.13
CA GLU A 432 1.50 13.96 -17.12
C GLU A 432 2.30 12.77 -16.54
N TYR A 433 2.33 12.65 -15.23
CA TYR A 433 3.19 11.72 -14.50
C TYR A 433 2.93 10.26 -14.88
N ASN A 434 3.99 9.54 -15.27
CA ASN A 434 3.89 8.16 -15.73
C ASN A 434 5.05 7.31 -15.22
N THR A 435 4.81 6.02 -15.02
CA THR A 435 5.83 5.08 -14.57
C THR A 435 6.53 4.43 -15.76
N ARG A 436 7.86 4.36 -15.73
CA ARG A 436 8.70 3.56 -16.63
C ARG A 436 9.38 2.45 -15.85
N VAL A 437 9.90 1.44 -16.55
CA VAL A 437 10.70 0.40 -15.95
C VAL A 437 11.86 -0.01 -16.86
N VAL A 438 13.02 -0.22 -16.24
CA VAL A 438 14.20 -0.83 -16.86
C VAL A 438 14.69 -1.96 -15.95
N ARG A 439 15.50 -2.89 -16.47
CA ARG A 439 16.01 -4.03 -15.69
C ARG A 439 17.49 -4.28 -15.90
N ALA A 440 18.14 -4.85 -14.89
CA ALA A 440 19.55 -5.25 -14.93
C ALA A 440 19.76 -6.63 -14.28
N ARG A 441 20.82 -7.34 -14.66
CA ARG A 441 21.23 -8.61 -14.02
C ARG A 441 22.12 -8.42 -12.79
N SER A 442 22.60 -7.19 -12.59
CA SER A 442 23.43 -6.77 -11.47
C SER A 442 23.23 -5.28 -11.22
N MET A 443 23.48 -4.83 -9.99
CA MET A 443 23.36 -3.42 -9.60
C MET A 443 24.16 -2.48 -10.50
N ASN A 444 25.38 -2.88 -10.88
CA ASN A 444 26.25 -2.11 -11.77
C ASN A 444 25.73 -1.93 -13.22
N GLY A 445 24.54 -2.46 -13.55
CA GLY A 445 23.94 -2.38 -14.87
C GLY A 445 24.57 -3.37 -15.88
N PRO A 446 24.40 -3.12 -17.19
CA PRO A 446 23.60 -2.02 -17.75
C PRO A 446 22.13 -2.15 -17.38
N TRP A 447 21.46 -1.01 -17.22
CA TRP A 447 20.02 -0.94 -16.94
C TRP A 447 19.27 -0.78 -18.25
N LEU A 448 18.61 -1.85 -18.70
CA LEU A 448 18.06 -1.95 -20.03
C LEU A 448 16.54 -1.84 -20.04
N ASP A 449 16.01 -1.06 -20.99
CA ASP A 449 14.59 -1.04 -21.31
C ASP A 449 14.15 -2.31 -22.07
N ILE A 450 12.86 -2.43 -22.40
CA ILE A 450 12.31 -3.59 -23.12
C ILE A 450 12.87 -3.79 -24.54
N ASN A 451 13.46 -2.76 -25.13
CA ASN A 451 14.13 -2.81 -26.43
C ASN A 451 15.64 -3.09 -26.30
N ASN A 452 16.15 -3.31 -25.08
CA ASN A 452 17.57 -3.46 -24.75
C ASN A 452 18.40 -2.17 -24.92
N ASN A 453 17.77 -1.00 -24.82
CA ASN A 453 18.47 0.27 -24.76
C ASN A 453 18.91 0.58 -23.32
N ASP A 454 20.10 1.14 -23.15
CA ASP A 454 20.66 1.46 -21.84
C ASP A 454 20.19 2.84 -21.34
N ALA A 455 19.57 2.84 -20.15
CA ALA A 455 18.99 4.00 -19.48
C ALA A 455 20.01 5.11 -19.19
N ALA A 456 21.29 4.79 -19.03
CA ALA A 456 22.34 5.77 -18.75
C ALA A 456 22.58 6.74 -19.93
N TYR A 457 22.12 6.41 -21.14
CA TYR A 457 22.35 7.23 -22.35
C TYR A 457 21.22 8.20 -22.71
N GLY A 458 20.23 8.40 -21.83
CA GLY A 458 19.23 9.45 -22.06
C GLY A 458 18.07 9.04 -22.95
N ILE A 459 17.72 7.76 -22.95
CA ILE A 459 16.61 7.22 -23.72
C ILE A 459 15.25 7.55 -23.08
N GLN A 460 14.19 7.53 -23.89
CA GLN A 460 12.83 7.41 -23.35
C GLN A 460 12.58 5.93 -23.09
N ALA A 461 12.75 5.50 -21.84
CA ALA A 461 12.59 4.11 -21.46
C ALA A 461 11.17 3.60 -21.80
N GLU A 462 11.11 2.40 -22.38
CA GLU A 462 9.89 1.63 -22.58
C GLU A 462 9.92 0.35 -21.72
N PRO A 463 8.77 -0.16 -21.28
CA PRO A 463 7.41 0.31 -21.56
C PRO A 463 6.97 1.46 -20.64
N ILE A 464 5.80 2.03 -20.95
CA ILE A 464 5.00 2.80 -20.00
C ILE A 464 4.30 1.80 -19.09
N VAL A 465 4.54 1.82 -17.80
CA VAL A 465 3.86 0.91 -16.86
C VAL A 465 2.50 1.45 -16.45
N THR A 466 2.44 2.75 -16.13
CA THR A 466 1.21 3.49 -15.80
C THR A 466 1.23 4.85 -16.50
N HIS A 467 0.07 5.38 -16.87
CA HIS A 467 -0.11 6.73 -17.40
C HIS A 467 -1.49 7.26 -16.98
N PRO A 468 -1.72 8.58 -16.92
CA PRO A 468 -3.05 9.17 -16.86
C PRO A 468 -4.09 8.43 -17.69
N TYR A 469 -5.18 8.03 -17.03
CA TYR A 469 -6.17 7.14 -17.64
C TYR A 469 -7.58 7.46 -17.15
N LYS A 470 -8.58 6.97 -17.88
CA LYS A 470 -9.99 7.15 -17.56
C LYS A 470 -10.85 5.98 -18.09
N PHE A 471 -11.38 5.17 -17.18
CA PHE A 471 -12.50 4.27 -17.49
C PHE A 471 -13.84 5.03 -17.52
N SER A 472 -14.88 4.40 -18.05
CA SER A 472 -16.23 4.99 -18.09
C SER A 472 -16.75 5.27 -16.68
N ASN A 473 -17.68 6.24 -16.57
CA ASN A 473 -18.31 6.64 -15.31
C ASN A 473 -17.38 7.19 -14.21
N SER A 474 -16.12 7.49 -14.54
CA SER A 474 -15.17 8.14 -13.65
C SER A 474 -14.63 9.43 -14.22
N TYR A 475 -14.04 10.27 -13.37
CA TYR A 475 -13.16 11.36 -13.81
C TYR A 475 -11.81 10.81 -14.29
N GLY A 476 -11.45 9.60 -13.87
CA GLY A 476 -10.15 8.97 -14.08
C GLY A 476 -9.08 9.56 -13.17
N TRP A 477 -7.83 9.18 -13.39
CA TRP A 477 -6.70 9.56 -12.55
C TRP A 477 -5.58 10.15 -13.38
N VAL A 478 -4.90 11.15 -12.81
CA VAL A 478 -3.68 11.76 -13.34
C VAL A 478 -2.59 11.72 -12.27
N GLY A 479 -1.37 12.16 -12.58
CA GLY A 479 -0.33 12.26 -11.55
C GLY A 479 0.05 10.92 -10.90
N ILE A 480 -0.02 9.82 -11.66
CA ILE A 480 0.15 8.43 -11.18
C ILE A 480 1.54 7.87 -11.50
N SER A 481 2.49 8.10 -10.59
CA SER A 481 3.86 7.54 -10.62
C SER A 481 4.54 7.76 -9.26
N HIS A 482 5.87 7.80 -9.19
CA HIS A 482 6.65 7.81 -7.93
C HIS A 482 6.27 6.64 -7.03
N CYS A 483 6.54 5.43 -7.51
CA CYS A 483 5.97 4.26 -6.90
C CYS A 483 6.84 3.66 -5.79
N ALA A 484 6.19 2.96 -4.87
CA ALA A 484 6.78 1.83 -4.16
C ALA A 484 6.48 0.54 -4.91
N VAL A 485 7.43 -0.38 -4.91
CA VAL A 485 7.22 -1.75 -5.38
C VAL A 485 7.65 -2.71 -4.29
N PHE A 486 6.76 -3.62 -3.93
CA PHE A 486 6.98 -4.55 -2.82
C PHE A 486 6.26 -5.88 -3.07
N ASN A 487 6.57 -6.88 -2.25
CA ASN A 487 5.88 -8.16 -2.27
C ASN A 487 5.61 -8.65 -0.84
N ASP A 488 4.74 -9.64 -0.72
CA ASP A 488 4.35 -10.25 0.55
C ASP A 488 5.21 -11.47 0.94
N GLY A 489 6.22 -11.81 0.13
CA GLY A 489 7.02 -13.03 0.28
C GLY A 489 6.35 -14.32 -0.20
N ASN A 490 5.10 -14.28 -0.66
CA ASN A 490 4.31 -15.42 -1.15
C ASN A 490 4.08 -15.37 -2.66
N GLY A 491 4.85 -14.56 -3.39
CA GLY A 491 4.73 -14.39 -4.84
C GLY A 491 3.76 -13.30 -5.27
N ASN A 492 3.08 -12.62 -4.34
CA ASN A 492 2.22 -11.48 -4.68
C ASN A 492 3.05 -10.19 -4.70
N TRP A 493 2.97 -9.45 -5.80
CA TRP A 493 3.68 -8.19 -6.00
C TRP A 493 2.69 -7.04 -6.08
N PHE A 494 3.12 -5.90 -5.56
CA PHE A 494 2.30 -4.70 -5.45
C PHE A 494 3.05 -3.47 -5.92
N TYR A 495 2.29 -2.56 -6.50
CA TYR A 495 2.67 -1.21 -6.89
C TYR A 495 1.85 -0.25 -6.03
N SER A 496 2.49 0.73 -5.39
CA SER A 496 1.79 1.81 -4.70
C SER A 496 2.25 3.17 -5.18
N SER A 497 1.32 4.11 -5.33
CA SER A 497 1.61 5.49 -5.71
C SER A 497 0.48 6.42 -5.25
N GLN A 498 0.66 7.73 -5.35
CA GLN A 498 -0.47 8.65 -5.47
C GLN A 498 -1.24 8.43 -6.78
N GLY A 499 -2.52 8.79 -6.76
CA GLY A 499 -3.32 9.16 -7.92
C GLY A 499 -3.99 10.50 -7.62
N ARG A 500 -3.81 11.46 -8.53
CA ARG A 500 -4.46 12.76 -8.43
C ARG A 500 -5.79 12.77 -9.16
N LEU A 501 -6.78 13.46 -8.60
CA LEU A 501 -7.95 13.81 -9.42
C LEU A 501 -7.51 14.74 -10.57
N PRO A 502 -8.17 14.69 -11.72
CA PRO A 502 -7.92 15.62 -12.81
C PRO A 502 -8.13 17.08 -12.39
N GLU A 503 -7.53 18.02 -13.12
CA GLU A 503 -7.81 19.44 -12.91
C GLU A 503 -9.28 19.76 -13.22
N ASN A 504 -9.88 20.68 -12.45
CA ASN A 504 -11.22 21.21 -12.68
C ASN A 504 -12.36 20.18 -12.60
N VAL A 505 -12.23 19.15 -11.75
CA VAL A 505 -13.37 18.27 -11.42
C VAL A 505 -14.52 19.09 -10.81
N PRO A 506 -15.74 19.02 -11.36
CA PRO A 506 -16.87 19.81 -10.86
C PRO A 506 -17.16 19.54 -9.38
N GLY A 507 -17.30 20.62 -8.60
CA GLY A 507 -17.63 20.53 -7.16
C GLY A 507 -16.43 20.33 -6.25
N VAL A 508 -15.23 20.11 -6.79
CA VAL A 508 -14.00 19.86 -6.02
C VAL A 508 -13.02 21.01 -6.22
N ASN A 509 -12.86 21.82 -5.17
CA ASN A 509 -11.90 22.94 -5.16
C ASN A 509 -10.47 22.40 -5.26
N GLU A 510 -9.63 23.00 -6.12
CA GLU A 510 -8.24 22.55 -6.34
C GLU A 510 -8.11 21.03 -6.50
N SER A 511 -8.97 20.43 -7.32
CA SER A 511 -9.10 18.96 -7.45
C SER A 511 -7.78 18.23 -7.66
N ASN A 512 -6.84 18.81 -8.41
CA ASN A 512 -5.55 18.17 -8.65
C ASN A 512 -4.65 18.05 -7.40
N ALA A 513 -4.95 18.80 -6.33
CA ALA A 513 -4.30 18.65 -5.03
C ALA A 513 -4.86 17.48 -4.20
N VAL A 514 -5.96 16.87 -4.62
CA VAL A 514 -6.46 15.62 -4.03
C VAL A 514 -5.57 14.48 -4.50
N MET A 515 -4.86 13.84 -3.56
CA MET A 515 -3.88 12.78 -3.81
C MET A 515 -4.31 11.52 -3.05
N MET A 516 -5.02 10.63 -3.76
CA MET A 516 -5.47 9.35 -3.22
C MET A 516 -4.35 8.33 -3.32
N GLY A 517 -4.02 7.66 -2.23
CA GLY A 517 -3.10 6.54 -2.23
C GLY A 517 -3.71 5.37 -3.01
N HIS A 518 -2.93 4.83 -3.95
CA HIS A 518 -3.27 3.65 -4.72
C HIS A 518 -2.35 2.51 -4.29
N VAL A 519 -2.93 1.32 -4.15
CA VAL A 519 -2.20 0.04 -4.18
C VAL A 519 -2.76 -0.74 -5.36
N ARG A 520 -1.92 -1.46 -6.11
CA ARG A 520 -2.29 -2.24 -7.29
C ARG A 520 -1.50 -3.53 -7.30
N SER A 521 -2.10 -4.60 -7.79
CA SER A 521 -1.39 -5.84 -8.05
C SER A 521 -0.41 -5.68 -9.22
N ILE A 522 0.69 -6.42 -9.20
CA ILE A 522 1.59 -6.63 -10.33
C ILE A 522 1.52 -8.09 -10.76
N ARG A 523 1.25 -8.34 -12.05
CA ARG A 523 1.52 -9.62 -12.69
C ARG A 523 2.83 -9.56 -13.47
N TRP A 524 3.45 -10.70 -13.73
CA TRP A 524 4.69 -10.78 -14.50
C TRP A 524 4.44 -11.50 -15.82
N THR A 525 4.96 -10.94 -16.91
CA THR A 525 4.96 -11.64 -18.20
C THR A 525 5.90 -12.83 -18.17
N GLU A 526 5.69 -13.79 -19.09
CA GLU A 526 6.57 -14.95 -19.26
C GLU A 526 8.05 -14.60 -19.51
N ASP A 527 8.33 -13.45 -20.12
CA ASP A 527 9.67 -12.93 -20.36
C ASP A 527 10.17 -11.98 -19.25
N GLY A 528 9.41 -11.89 -18.14
CA GLY A 528 9.79 -11.24 -16.90
C GLY A 528 9.71 -9.72 -16.95
N TRP A 529 8.63 -9.14 -17.48
CA TRP A 529 8.30 -7.72 -17.36
C TRP A 529 7.10 -7.53 -16.42
N PRO A 530 7.10 -6.50 -15.56
CA PRO A 530 6.00 -6.25 -14.64
C PRO A 530 4.80 -5.62 -15.38
N LEU A 531 3.60 -6.06 -15.04
CA LEU A 531 2.33 -5.51 -15.48
C LEU A 531 1.56 -5.01 -14.26
N VAL A 532 1.48 -3.70 -14.09
CA VAL A 532 0.61 -3.11 -13.06
C VAL A 532 -0.84 -3.26 -13.51
N MET A 533 -1.67 -3.81 -12.63
CA MET A 533 -3.07 -4.08 -12.95
C MET A 533 -3.92 -2.79 -13.00
N PRO A 534 -4.96 -2.74 -13.86
CA PRO A 534 -5.70 -1.51 -14.18
C PRO A 534 -6.54 -0.93 -13.05
N GLU A 535 -6.96 -1.75 -12.11
CA GLU A 535 -7.76 -1.32 -10.96
C GLU A 535 -6.93 -1.32 -9.68
N ARG A 536 -7.34 -0.49 -8.71
CA ARG A 536 -6.72 -0.50 -7.39
C ARG A 536 -7.05 -1.82 -6.68
N TYR A 537 -6.08 -2.33 -5.96
CA TYR A 537 -6.18 -3.54 -5.17
C TYR A 537 -7.29 -3.41 -4.14
N GLY A 538 -8.25 -4.32 -4.19
CA GLY A 538 -9.33 -4.43 -3.20
C GLY A 538 -9.30 -5.73 -2.39
N ALA A 539 -8.25 -6.55 -2.53
CA ALA A 539 -8.20 -7.89 -1.94
C ALA A 539 -9.35 -8.81 -2.38
N VAL A 540 -9.80 -8.68 -3.63
CA VAL A 540 -10.80 -9.59 -4.22
C VAL A 540 -10.26 -11.03 -4.21
N PRO A 541 -11.02 -12.02 -3.72
CA PRO A 541 -10.61 -13.42 -3.78
C PRO A 541 -10.38 -13.88 -5.22
N GLN A 542 -9.21 -14.47 -5.48
CA GLN A 542 -8.78 -14.89 -6.81
C GLN A 542 -9.33 -16.27 -7.18
N VAL A 543 -10.65 -16.41 -7.27
CA VAL A 543 -11.30 -17.58 -7.89
C VAL A 543 -10.83 -17.67 -9.35
N PRO A 544 -10.38 -18.83 -9.86
CA PRO A 544 -9.99 -18.97 -11.26
C PRO A 544 -11.09 -18.46 -12.20
N ILE A 545 -10.70 -17.64 -13.17
CA ILE A 545 -11.61 -17.08 -14.16
C ILE A 545 -11.97 -18.18 -15.15
N THR A 546 -13.25 -18.28 -15.47
CA THR A 546 -13.75 -19.22 -16.48
C THR A 546 -13.85 -18.54 -17.85
N GLU A 547 -13.76 -19.33 -18.92
CA GLU A 547 -13.87 -18.82 -20.29
C GLU A 547 -15.20 -18.09 -20.54
N GLY A 548 -16.29 -18.59 -19.94
CA GLY A 548 -17.62 -18.01 -20.09
C GLY A 548 -17.71 -16.58 -19.55
N GLU A 549 -16.94 -16.24 -18.51
CA GLU A 549 -16.89 -14.89 -17.93
C GLU A 549 -16.15 -13.89 -18.82
N LEU A 550 -15.33 -14.36 -19.78
CA LEU A 550 -14.59 -13.48 -20.68
C LEU A 550 -15.46 -12.93 -21.81
N ILE A 551 -16.57 -13.60 -22.14
CA ILE A 551 -17.47 -13.21 -23.23
C ILE A 551 -18.20 -11.91 -22.89
N GLY A 552 -18.39 -11.06 -23.89
CA GLY A 552 -19.10 -9.79 -23.80
C GLY A 552 -18.18 -8.58 -23.86
N ASP A 553 -18.68 -7.47 -23.34
CA ASP A 553 -18.01 -6.17 -23.48
C ASP A 553 -16.93 -5.96 -22.42
N TRP A 554 -15.86 -5.30 -22.86
CA TRP A 554 -14.71 -4.88 -22.08
C TRP A 554 -14.43 -3.42 -22.38
N GLU A 555 -14.08 -2.67 -21.35
CA GLU A 555 -13.40 -1.40 -21.52
C GLU A 555 -11.91 -1.65 -21.72
N MET A 556 -11.32 -1.06 -22.75
CA MET A 556 -9.91 -1.23 -23.09
C MET A 556 -9.20 0.11 -23.25
N ILE A 557 -8.03 0.24 -22.64
CA ILE A 557 -7.13 1.39 -22.72
C ILE A 557 -5.81 0.94 -23.35
N GLN A 558 -5.30 1.67 -24.34
CA GLN A 558 -4.01 1.38 -24.99
C GLN A 558 -3.04 2.56 -24.86
N MET A 559 -2.14 2.48 -23.87
CA MET A 559 -1.14 3.51 -23.62
C MET A 559 0.04 3.29 -24.57
N SER A 560 0.48 4.31 -25.30
CA SER A 560 1.48 4.11 -26.38
C SER A 560 2.56 5.19 -26.48
N SER A 561 2.43 6.30 -25.76
CA SER A 561 3.47 7.32 -25.70
C SER A 561 3.28 8.17 -24.44
N ASN A 562 4.28 8.99 -24.10
CA ASN A 562 3.99 10.07 -23.17
C ASN A 562 2.92 10.96 -23.83
N HIS A 563 1.82 11.21 -23.13
CA HIS A 563 0.66 11.95 -23.63
C HIS A 563 0.43 13.16 -22.71
N PRO A 564 1.24 14.23 -22.84
CA PRO A 564 1.29 15.30 -21.87
C PRO A 564 -0.08 15.97 -21.68
N GLY A 565 -0.51 16.09 -20.42
CA GLY A 565 -1.73 16.82 -20.06
C GLY A 565 -3.05 16.13 -20.43
N GLN A 566 -3.03 14.86 -20.86
CA GLN A 566 -4.25 14.15 -21.28
C GLN A 566 -4.28 12.72 -20.76
N GLN A 567 -5.48 12.26 -20.42
CA GLN A 567 -5.76 10.88 -20.02
C GLN A 567 -6.00 10.00 -21.25
N TYR A 568 -5.57 8.74 -21.18
CA TYR A 568 -6.06 7.70 -22.09
C TYR A 568 -7.44 7.23 -21.63
N ALA A 569 -8.47 7.50 -22.43
CA ALA A 569 -9.82 7.03 -22.18
C ALA A 569 -10.02 5.59 -22.67
N SER A 570 -10.88 4.83 -21.98
CA SER A 570 -11.30 3.52 -22.42
C SER A 570 -12.15 3.58 -23.70
N ALA A 571 -12.09 2.50 -24.48
CA ALA A 571 -13.00 2.21 -25.58
C ALA A 571 -13.52 0.77 -25.46
N ILE A 572 -14.71 0.50 -25.99
CA ILE A 572 -15.31 -0.84 -25.92
C ILE A 572 -14.58 -1.82 -26.85
N MET A 573 -14.32 -3.01 -26.33
CA MET A 573 -13.94 -4.22 -27.07
C MET A 573 -14.94 -5.33 -26.71
N THR A 574 -15.45 -6.06 -27.69
CA THR A 574 -16.41 -7.15 -27.44
C THR A 574 -15.83 -8.49 -27.85
N LEU A 575 -15.79 -9.45 -26.91
CA LEU A 575 -15.41 -10.83 -27.15
C LEU A 575 -16.65 -11.70 -27.34
N SER A 576 -16.80 -12.36 -28.48
CA SER A 576 -17.94 -13.23 -28.76
C SER A 576 -17.65 -14.70 -28.43
N ALA A 577 -18.71 -15.48 -28.20
CA ALA A 577 -18.64 -16.90 -27.86
C ALA A 577 -17.99 -17.78 -28.94
N ASP A 578 -17.95 -17.34 -30.20
CA ASP A 578 -17.27 -18.01 -31.32
C ASP A 578 -15.80 -17.58 -31.49
N HIS A 579 -15.19 -17.05 -30.41
CA HIS A 579 -13.77 -16.67 -30.34
C HIS A 579 -13.39 -15.54 -31.31
N LYS A 580 -14.32 -14.61 -31.56
CA LYS A 580 -14.10 -13.40 -32.37
C LYS A 580 -14.13 -12.13 -31.53
N ILE A 581 -13.46 -11.11 -32.04
CA ILE A 581 -13.54 -9.75 -31.51
C ILE A 581 -14.47 -8.97 -32.44
N THR A 582 -15.63 -8.57 -31.94
CA THR A 582 -16.71 -8.00 -32.77
C THR A 582 -16.79 -6.48 -32.73
N GLU A 583 -16.13 -5.84 -31.77
CA GLU A 583 -16.08 -4.39 -31.59
C GLU A 583 -14.71 -3.94 -31.05
N GLY A 584 -14.38 -2.66 -31.20
CA GLY A 584 -13.14 -2.06 -30.70
C GLY A 584 -11.95 -2.10 -31.67
N THR A 585 -10.78 -1.69 -31.19
CA THR A 585 -9.55 -1.54 -32.00
C THR A 585 -9.13 -2.82 -32.73
N TRP A 586 -9.46 -3.98 -32.16
CA TRP A 586 -9.11 -5.29 -32.70
C TRP A 586 -10.28 -6.01 -33.39
N LYS A 587 -11.33 -5.27 -33.76
CA LYS A 587 -12.48 -5.81 -34.49
C LYS A 587 -12.06 -6.62 -35.72
N GLY A 588 -12.63 -7.82 -35.85
CA GLY A 588 -12.28 -8.81 -36.88
C GLY A 588 -11.16 -9.76 -36.48
N GLY A 589 -10.47 -9.49 -35.36
CA GLY A 589 -9.53 -10.41 -34.74
C GLY A 589 -10.22 -11.62 -34.08
N SER A 590 -9.40 -12.50 -33.54
CA SER A 590 -9.83 -13.66 -32.75
C SER A 590 -9.25 -13.59 -31.35
N TRP A 591 -9.81 -14.38 -30.44
CA TRP A 591 -9.25 -14.55 -29.11
C TRP A 591 -9.19 -16.03 -28.69
N SER A 592 -8.35 -16.35 -27.70
CA SER A 592 -8.28 -17.66 -27.05
C SER A 592 -7.91 -17.49 -25.58
N TYR A 593 -8.19 -18.49 -24.75
CA TYR A 593 -7.96 -18.44 -23.32
C TYR A 593 -7.10 -19.59 -22.81
N ASP A 594 -6.06 -19.25 -22.06
CA ASP A 594 -5.26 -20.17 -21.27
C ASP A 594 -5.73 -20.11 -19.82
N ALA A 595 -6.53 -21.10 -19.42
CA ALA A 595 -7.08 -21.19 -18.07
C ALA A 595 -6.05 -21.58 -17.01
N GLU A 596 -4.93 -22.22 -17.39
CA GLU A 596 -3.89 -22.60 -16.43
C GLU A 596 -3.12 -21.36 -15.95
N ASN A 597 -2.77 -20.47 -16.89
CA ASN A 597 -2.00 -19.26 -16.60
C ASN A 597 -2.87 -18.01 -16.40
N GLN A 598 -4.18 -18.14 -16.60
CA GLN A 598 -5.14 -17.03 -16.57
C GLN A 598 -4.74 -15.92 -17.57
N VAL A 599 -4.53 -16.31 -18.84
CA VAL A 599 -4.09 -15.40 -19.92
C VAL A 599 -5.06 -15.46 -21.09
N LEU A 600 -5.66 -14.31 -21.42
CA LEU A 600 -6.41 -14.08 -22.64
C LEU A 600 -5.43 -13.71 -23.76
N THR A 601 -5.45 -14.42 -24.88
CA THR A 601 -4.76 -13.97 -26.09
C THR A 601 -5.79 -13.34 -27.02
N ALA A 602 -5.76 -12.02 -27.20
CA ALA A 602 -6.68 -11.28 -28.07
C ALA A 602 -5.90 -10.62 -29.22
N ASN A 603 -6.28 -10.92 -30.46
CA ASN A 603 -5.58 -10.45 -31.66
C ASN A 603 -4.06 -10.70 -31.65
N GLY A 604 -3.64 -11.83 -31.07
CA GLY A 604 -2.23 -12.22 -30.92
C GLY A 604 -1.50 -11.57 -29.75
N VAL A 605 -2.15 -10.71 -28.96
CA VAL A 605 -1.59 -10.07 -27.76
C VAL A 605 -1.97 -10.87 -26.52
N LYS A 606 -0.98 -11.18 -25.67
CA LYS A 606 -1.19 -11.83 -24.37
C LYS A 606 -1.60 -10.81 -23.31
N LEU A 607 -2.75 -11.04 -22.70
CA LEU A 607 -3.38 -10.20 -21.68
C LEU A 607 -3.56 -11.04 -20.41
N TYR A 608 -2.85 -10.66 -19.35
CA TYR A 608 -2.81 -11.38 -18.08
C TYR A 608 -3.99 -10.93 -17.23
N LEU A 609 -4.88 -11.86 -16.90
CA LEU A 609 -6.16 -11.60 -16.23
C LEU A 609 -6.02 -11.60 -14.71
N GLN A 610 -6.86 -10.84 -14.01
CA GLN A 610 -6.98 -10.91 -12.56
C GLN A 610 -8.38 -10.47 -12.13
N ARG A 611 -8.86 -10.90 -10.95
CA ARG A 611 -10.05 -10.30 -10.34
C ARG A 611 -9.65 -9.08 -9.51
N GLU A 612 -10.36 -7.98 -9.67
CA GLU A 612 -10.16 -6.74 -8.91
C GLU A 612 -11.51 -6.06 -8.64
N VAL A 613 -11.52 -4.95 -7.92
CA VAL A 613 -12.73 -4.15 -7.70
C VAL A 613 -13.00 -3.28 -8.92
N ASP A 614 -14.26 -3.20 -9.35
CA ASP A 614 -14.72 -2.14 -10.23
C ASP A 614 -14.95 -0.87 -9.40
N TRP A 615 -13.97 0.03 -9.40
CA TRP A 615 -14.03 1.25 -8.60
C TRP A 615 -15.03 2.27 -9.14
N GLU A 616 -15.45 2.12 -10.39
CA GLU A 616 -16.39 3.01 -11.08
C GLU A 616 -17.86 2.57 -10.95
N MET A 617 -18.14 1.42 -10.34
CA MET A 617 -19.49 0.94 -10.06
C MET A 617 -20.03 1.45 -8.73
N ILE A 618 -21.34 1.71 -8.67
CA ILE A 618 -22.06 2.12 -7.46
C ILE A 618 -23.27 1.21 -7.26
N PRO A 619 -23.29 0.32 -6.24
CA PRO A 619 -22.18 0.00 -5.33
C PRO A 619 -21.02 -0.70 -6.07
N ARG A 620 -19.81 -0.61 -5.51
CA ARG A 620 -18.62 -1.27 -6.05
C ARG A 620 -18.76 -2.79 -5.95
N THR A 621 -18.31 -3.51 -6.99
CA THR A 621 -18.38 -4.97 -7.07
C THR A 621 -17.07 -5.56 -7.62
N PRO A 622 -16.81 -6.87 -7.39
CA PRO A 622 -15.74 -7.56 -8.11
C PRO A 622 -15.94 -7.51 -9.63
N THR A 623 -14.84 -7.38 -10.36
CA THR A 623 -14.77 -7.49 -11.82
C THR A 623 -13.51 -8.23 -12.24
N ILE A 624 -13.38 -8.48 -13.54
CA ILE A 624 -12.19 -9.05 -14.15
C ILE A 624 -11.45 -7.94 -14.89
N VAL A 625 -10.14 -7.88 -14.71
CA VAL A 625 -9.26 -6.94 -15.39
C VAL A 625 -8.18 -7.71 -16.15
N PHE A 626 -7.55 -7.05 -17.12
CA PHE A 626 -6.32 -7.54 -17.74
C PHE A 626 -5.28 -6.45 -17.93
N ALA A 627 -4.02 -6.87 -18.00
CA ALA A 627 -2.92 -6.04 -18.47
C ALA A 627 -2.04 -6.81 -19.46
N GLY A 628 -1.42 -6.12 -20.41
CA GLY A 628 -0.47 -6.73 -21.34
C GLY A 628 0.40 -5.72 -22.06
N TYR A 629 1.49 -6.22 -22.66
CA TYR A 629 2.35 -5.43 -23.53
C TYR A 629 2.28 -5.97 -24.96
N HIS A 630 2.25 -5.07 -25.94
CA HIS A 630 2.49 -5.44 -27.33
C HIS A 630 3.18 -4.33 -28.10
N GLN A 631 3.79 -4.70 -29.22
CA GLN A 631 4.29 -3.71 -30.18
C GLN A 631 3.27 -3.47 -31.29
N SER A 632 3.06 -2.19 -31.61
CA SER A 632 2.30 -1.76 -32.78
C SER A 632 3.11 -0.71 -33.53
N ASN A 633 3.44 -1.00 -34.79
CA ASN A 633 4.30 -0.13 -35.64
C ASN A 633 5.65 0.25 -34.98
N GLY A 634 6.26 -0.70 -34.26
CA GLY A 634 7.56 -0.51 -33.60
C GLY A 634 7.53 0.29 -32.29
N VAL A 635 6.33 0.61 -31.78
CA VAL A 635 6.14 1.29 -30.49
C VAL A 635 5.51 0.33 -29.50
N TRP A 636 6.07 0.24 -28.29
CA TRP A 636 5.49 -0.56 -27.22
C TRP A 636 4.23 0.10 -26.68
N ARG A 637 3.22 -0.72 -26.43
CA ARG A 637 1.96 -0.33 -25.82
C ARG A 637 1.68 -1.13 -24.58
N THR A 638 0.97 -0.50 -23.68
CA THR A 638 0.41 -1.11 -22.46
C THR A 638 -1.08 -1.13 -22.60
N ASP A 639 -1.63 -2.33 -22.68
CA ASP A 639 -3.06 -2.55 -22.76
C ASP A 639 -3.57 -2.83 -21.36
N TRP A 640 -4.55 -2.03 -20.94
CA TRP A 640 -5.35 -2.28 -19.76
C TRP A 640 -6.77 -2.59 -20.20
N GLY A 641 -7.46 -3.45 -19.45
CA GLY A 641 -8.89 -3.61 -19.64
C GLY A 641 -9.63 -4.05 -18.40
N LYS A 642 -10.92 -3.78 -18.42
CA LYS A 642 -11.89 -4.09 -17.36
C LYS A 642 -13.17 -4.65 -17.98
N LYS A 643 -13.68 -5.75 -17.45
CA LYS A 643 -14.93 -6.35 -17.90
C LYS A 643 -16.10 -5.43 -17.56
N VAL A 644 -16.93 -5.13 -18.56
CA VAL A 644 -18.20 -4.42 -18.33
C VAL A 644 -19.17 -5.39 -17.65
N GLN A 645 -19.73 -4.95 -16.52
CA GLN A 645 -20.71 -5.68 -15.71
C GLN A 645 -22.13 -5.59 -16.27
#